data_AF-A0A928V8U2-F1
#
_entry.id   AF-A0A928V8U2-F1
#
_cell.length_a   1.000
_cell.length_b   1.000
_cell.length_c   1.000
_cell.angle_alpha   90.00
_cell.angle_beta   90.00
_cell.angle_gamma   90.00
#
_symmetry.space_group_name_H-M   'P 1'
#
loop_
_entity.id
_entity.type
_entity.pdbx_description
1 polymer ?
#
loop_
_entity_poly.entity_id
_entity_poly.type
_entity_poly.pdbx_seq_one_letter_code
_entity_poly.pdbx_strand_id
1 'polypeptide(L)'
;MQQLRTSRDERSSLQWHDSRAHWLLKAIHSCPMVVSSVDRSHVAPLLSQVLGKPITAEKIPKLWIFLVALSAILVGVTQADAEVTDAETQRLKTILGQFMPAKSDLIQVVRLLIRGVGQTKLHQNLSDLGKLTDELSTSERLLLCAFGCELATADGSIDKTEQKYLHAVSDRLQIPRSLFTVLEQSFIKQPVSDIAAVTELRCLLAPSHFQVLDPVFANAANQLLEKLPQASQAQNQSSSGQLKFEGLAQDQIQRRRIEACCRELTELINSIEHESFDQALSEIAQLTEKVRSQSFRVAVVGEFSQGKSTLLNALLGEKIQPTRVIPCSGTITVLRYGERKRVICRYRDGSEAEISAQDYQEKAAISIEAALNHRDVALSDSAIEEIIYEHPGLQLCRSGVEVIDSPGLNEHPERTRITQKLLQSADAVIFLVNATRPLTQSERELLISLKTQLNAKADEPAENLFVLVNFVDLLREEQDREQVRQLVKNFVCEGGLILQENRLFFISAQSALDVILKAEHNEYLEMLQQFTQSLEQFLTVEKGEIKHRQNKRAIDQIAEQISIALSQTQENIALSVAAKLDILEKLGEASGYCGRLQAQIQTEISTKLPEVRSRASNSLGKDLEQRITEEARSWSSTETEKSKIIKDFSERFQADTQKIAEAWTKEIIVEQILSSSIKSINANLYEMIHQFQESAESIDKGTGSQLVRQLSLNVERVAPGFKLNVATEDVDLFDTLFRSGIGGGIGLGAGGVLAGGAALAVTSIAFFPVVLTGAAIAGIAVGGAALGTAISSALGFFTPPDQDDIKKEVLQKGFEQFKTQNLESQWIAAIEKLTQNLFEQRLQIARIVTDRYITSLNSLLSESDANSSLTVEAAQAKKQRYEKHLADLKVFRSQLQSV
;
A
#
# COMPACT_ATOMS: atom_id res chain seq x y z
N MET A 1 18.31 32.83 -39.20
CA MET A 1 17.35 33.86 -38.70
C MET A 1 16.69 34.74 -39.79
N GLN A 2 17.17 34.79 -41.04
CA GLN A 2 16.57 35.63 -42.11
C GLN A 2 15.29 35.07 -42.78
N GLN A 3 14.98 33.77 -42.66
CA GLN A 3 13.73 33.19 -43.20
C GLN A 3 12.48 33.40 -42.33
N LEU A 4 12.57 34.10 -41.19
CA LEU A 4 11.44 34.39 -40.30
C LEU A 4 10.94 35.85 -40.37
N ARG A 5 11.45 36.67 -41.30
CA ARG A 5 11.03 38.08 -41.45
C ARG A 5 10.00 38.36 -42.54
N THR A 6 9.56 37.35 -43.31
CA THR A 6 8.58 37.55 -44.40
C THR A 6 7.28 36.77 -44.15
N SER A 7 6.45 37.28 -43.25
CA SER A 7 4.98 37.15 -43.31
C SER A 7 4.32 38.16 -42.37
N ARG A 8 4.60 39.45 -42.63
CA ARG A 8 3.71 40.54 -42.27
C ARG A 8 2.68 40.62 -43.39
N ASP A 9 1.55 39.94 -43.21
CA ASP A 9 0.24 40.25 -43.79
C ASP A 9 -0.59 38.96 -43.87
N GLU A 10 -1.38 38.73 -42.82
CA GLU A 10 -2.68 38.07 -42.91
C GLU A 10 -3.41 38.29 -41.58
N ARG A 11 -4.02 39.47 -41.46
CA ARG A 11 -5.14 39.70 -40.54
C ARG A 11 -6.40 39.13 -41.18
N SER A 12 -6.68 37.84 -40.96
CA SER A 12 -8.03 37.32 -41.17
C SER A 12 -8.23 35.99 -40.43
N SER A 13 -9.16 36.03 -39.47
CA SER A 13 -10.07 34.94 -39.12
C SER A 13 -9.49 33.52 -39.11
N LEU A 14 -8.89 33.13 -37.99
CA LEU A 14 -8.99 31.75 -37.52
C LEU A 14 -9.38 31.80 -36.05
N GLN A 15 -10.64 31.50 -35.79
CA GLN A 15 -11.10 31.10 -34.46
C GLN A 15 -10.31 29.86 -34.06
N TRP A 16 -9.40 30.03 -33.09
CA TRP A 16 -8.62 28.94 -32.52
C TRP A 16 -9.49 28.19 -31.53
N HIS A 17 -10.01 27.03 -31.94
CA HIS A 17 -10.77 26.12 -31.08
C HIS A 17 -9.96 25.64 -29.86
N ASP A 18 -10.64 25.59 -28.71
CA ASP A 18 -10.25 25.24 -27.34
C ASP A 18 -9.37 23.97 -27.13
N SER A 19 -9.19 23.13 -28.13
CA SER A 19 -8.61 21.79 -27.97
C SER A 19 -7.09 21.78 -27.72
N ARG A 20 -6.36 22.86 -28.02
CA ARG A 20 -4.90 22.98 -27.75
C ARG A 20 -4.58 23.63 -26.40
N ALA A 21 -5.53 24.36 -25.80
CA ALA A 21 -5.38 24.90 -24.44
C ALA A 21 -5.41 23.78 -23.39
N HIS A 22 -6.22 22.76 -23.65
CA HIS A 22 -6.34 21.58 -22.80
C HIS A 22 -5.04 20.78 -22.73
N TRP A 23 -4.28 20.67 -23.83
CA TRP A 23 -3.04 19.87 -23.88
C TRP A 23 -1.89 20.47 -23.07
N LEU A 24 -1.69 21.80 -23.11
CA LEU A 24 -0.63 22.47 -22.36
C LEU A 24 -0.92 22.45 -20.85
N LEU A 25 -2.20 22.60 -20.46
CA LEU A 25 -2.66 22.38 -19.08
C LEU A 25 -2.57 20.91 -18.67
N LYS A 26 -2.85 19.96 -19.58
CA LYS A 26 -2.63 18.52 -19.35
C LYS A 26 -1.17 18.21 -19.11
N ALA A 27 -0.25 18.78 -19.90
CA ALA A 27 1.19 18.64 -19.74
C ALA A 27 1.69 19.26 -18.42
N ILE A 28 1.13 20.40 -18.02
CA ILE A 28 1.37 21.04 -16.72
C ILE A 28 0.83 20.18 -15.56
N HIS A 29 -0.26 19.44 -15.75
CA HIS A 29 -0.86 18.56 -14.73
C HIS A 29 -0.36 17.10 -14.76
N SER A 30 0.32 16.66 -15.83
CA SER A 30 0.78 15.27 -16.01
C SER A 30 2.24 15.02 -15.61
N CYS A 31 2.98 16.05 -15.18
CA CYS A 31 4.27 15.84 -14.51
C CYS A 31 4.03 15.42 -13.04
N PRO A 32 4.74 14.41 -12.50
CA PRO A 32 4.60 14.02 -11.10
C PRO A 32 4.95 15.23 -10.21
N MET A 33 3.95 15.74 -9.51
CA MET A 33 4.08 16.95 -8.70
C MET A 33 4.66 16.62 -7.32
N VAL A 34 5.95 16.89 -7.12
CA VAL A 34 6.47 17.19 -5.77
C VAL A 34 6.08 18.64 -5.47
N VAL A 35 4.94 18.81 -4.80
CA VAL A 35 4.41 20.12 -4.44
C VAL A 35 5.22 20.67 -3.25
N SER A 36 6.23 21.49 -3.52
CA SER A 36 6.81 22.36 -2.49
C SER A 36 5.78 23.42 -2.09
N SER A 37 5.49 23.58 -0.80
CA SER A 37 4.48 24.47 -0.19
C SER A 37 4.80 25.98 -0.25
N VAL A 38 5.55 26.45 -1.25
CA VAL A 38 6.01 27.84 -1.34
C VAL A 38 5.10 28.65 -2.27
N ASP A 39 4.52 29.74 -1.76
CA ASP A 39 3.78 30.74 -2.54
C ASP A 39 4.75 31.51 -3.46
N ARG A 40 4.58 31.32 -4.79
CA ARG A 40 5.42 31.90 -5.86
C ARG A 40 4.68 33.00 -6.63
N SER A 41 3.71 33.65 -6.00
CA SER A 41 2.86 34.68 -6.59
C SER A 41 3.62 35.84 -7.25
N HIS A 42 4.84 36.16 -6.78
CA HIS A 42 5.67 37.23 -7.34
C HIS A 42 6.33 36.89 -8.70
N VAL A 43 6.44 35.60 -9.05
CA VAL A 43 7.05 35.12 -10.31
C VAL A 43 5.99 34.89 -11.41
N ALA A 44 4.73 34.67 -11.01
CA ALA A 44 3.60 34.40 -11.89
C ALA A 44 3.38 35.46 -13.00
N PRO A 45 3.53 36.78 -12.76
CA PRO A 45 3.35 37.79 -13.80
C PRO A 45 4.41 37.71 -14.91
N LEU A 46 5.67 37.45 -14.53
CA LEU A 46 6.80 37.33 -15.47
C LEU A 46 6.66 36.07 -16.34
N LEU A 47 6.28 34.94 -15.74
CA LEU A 47 6.01 33.71 -16.49
C LEU A 47 4.79 33.85 -17.41
N SER A 48 3.74 34.53 -16.96
CA SER A 48 2.54 34.79 -17.77
C SER A 48 2.84 35.64 -19.00
N GLN A 49 3.73 36.64 -18.86
CA GLN A 49 4.18 37.48 -19.98
C GLN A 49 5.01 36.69 -20.99
N VAL A 50 5.92 35.83 -20.53
CA VAL A 50 6.77 35.01 -21.43
C VAL A 50 5.95 33.93 -22.14
N LEU A 51 5.00 33.29 -21.44
CA LEU A 51 4.21 32.19 -21.99
C LEU A 51 2.94 32.67 -22.74
N GLY A 52 2.61 33.96 -22.66
CA GLY A 52 1.48 34.57 -23.37
C GLY A 52 0.10 34.15 -22.85
N LYS A 53 0.02 33.64 -21.61
CA LYS A 53 -1.22 33.17 -20.97
C LYS A 53 -1.22 33.53 -19.47
N PRO A 54 -2.39 33.85 -18.88
CA PRO A 54 -2.47 34.12 -17.44
C PRO A 54 -2.23 32.83 -16.65
N ILE A 55 -1.20 32.82 -15.81
CA ILE A 55 -0.92 31.75 -14.85
C ILE A 55 -1.46 32.19 -13.50
N THR A 56 -2.39 31.43 -12.93
CA THR A 56 -2.92 31.63 -11.58
C THR A 56 -1.83 31.40 -10.53
N ALA A 57 -1.82 32.24 -9.48
CA ALA A 57 -0.72 32.38 -8.52
C ALA A 57 -0.43 31.18 -7.61
N GLU A 58 -1.16 30.07 -7.72
CA GLU A 58 -0.96 28.90 -6.88
C GLU A 58 -0.21 27.78 -7.61
N LYS A 59 1.00 27.48 -7.10
CA LYS A 59 1.85 26.31 -7.37
C LYS A 59 2.48 26.24 -8.78
N ILE A 60 3.45 27.12 -9.05
CA ILE A 60 4.34 27.03 -10.23
C ILE A 60 5.48 26.05 -9.96
N PRO A 61 5.73 25.01 -10.77
CA PRO A 61 6.88 24.12 -10.60
C PRO A 61 8.22 24.82 -10.85
N LYS A 62 9.25 24.53 -10.03
CA LYS A 62 10.62 25.08 -10.20
C LYS A 62 11.23 24.81 -11.58
N LEU A 63 10.84 23.69 -12.20
CA LEU A 63 11.21 23.32 -13.57
C LEU A 63 10.92 24.44 -14.59
N TRP A 64 9.76 25.08 -14.50
CA TRP A 64 9.35 26.12 -15.45
C TRP A 64 10.16 27.41 -15.27
N ILE A 65 10.47 27.74 -14.02
CA ILE A 65 11.35 28.87 -13.66
C ILE A 65 12.73 28.65 -14.27
N PHE A 66 13.29 27.45 -14.10
CA PHE A 66 14.57 27.07 -14.67
C PHE A 66 14.58 27.13 -16.20
N LEU A 67 13.57 26.56 -16.88
CA LEU A 67 13.52 26.53 -18.35
C LEU A 67 13.36 27.92 -18.97
N VAL A 68 12.59 28.81 -18.34
CA VAL A 68 12.44 30.20 -18.80
C VAL A 68 13.74 30.97 -18.58
N ALA A 69 14.40 30.81 -17.43
CA ALA A 69 15.69 31.42 -17.16
C ALA A 69 16.78 30.92 -18.11
N LEU A 70 16.84 29.60 -18.37
CA LEU A 70 17.75 28.98 -19.32
C LEU A 70 17.51 29.52 -20.73
N SER A 71 16.24 29.57 -21.16
CA SER A 71 15.89 30.12 -22.48
C SER A 71 16.28 31.59 -22.61
N ALA A 72 16.12 32.39 -21.56
CA ALA A 72 16.53 33.80 -21.53
C ALA A 72 18.04 33.97 -21.66
N ILE A 73 18.82 33.18 -20.92
CA ILE A 73 20.29 33.22 -20.97
C ILE A 73 20.78 32.79 -22.34
N LEU A 74 20.33 31.65 -22.85
CA LEU A 74 20.77 31.12 -24.14
C LEU A 74 20.38 32.03 -25.32
N VAL A 75 19.16 32.59 -25.32
CA VAL A 75 18.73 33.56 -26.35
C VAL A 75 19.58 34.84 -26.28
N GLY A 76 19.94 35.29 -25.08
CA GLY A 76 20.80 36.46 -24.92
C GLY A 76 22.23 36.24 -25.40
N VAL A 77 22.79 35.05 -25.22
CA VAL A 77 24.09 34.66 -25.80
C VAL A 77 24.02 34.76 -27.32
N THR A 78 23.05 34.10 -27.97
CA THR A 78 22.89 34.15 -29.45
C THR A 78 22.58 35.54 -30.02
N GLN A 79 22.18 36.51 -29.20
CA GLN A 79 21.84 37.86 -29.66
C GLN A 79 22.88 38.91 -29.26
N ALA A 80 23.97 38.50 -28.60
CA ALA A 80 25.00 39.40 -28.11
C ALA A 80 25.86 39.99 -29.24
N ASP A 81 26.09 39.23 -30.32
CA ASP A 81 27.00 39.56 -31.43
C ASP A 81 26.27 39.94 -32.74
N ALA A 82 24.93 39.91 -32.77
CA ALA A 82 24.07 40.17 -33.93
C ALA A 82 24.22 39.19 -35.12
N GLU A 83 25.06 38.15 -35.02
CA GLU A 83 25.30 37.13 -36.05
C GLU A 83 25.10 35.71 -35.51
N VAL A 84 23.84 35.27 -35.42
CA VAL A 84 23.52 33.88 -34.99
C VAL A 84 24.09 32.86 -35.98
N THR A 85 25.05 32.04 -35.54
CA THR A 85 25.61 30.96 -36.38
C THR A 85 24.68 29.73 -36.43
N ASP A 86 24.85 28.91 -37.49
CA ASP A 86 24.12 27.64 -37.59
C ASP A 86 24.56 26.65 -36.49
N ALA A 87 25.81 26.75 -36.00
CA ALA A 87 26.36 25.96 -34.91
C ALA A 87 25.68 26.30 -33.56
N GLU A 88 25.55 27.59 -33.22
CA GLU A 88 24.79 28.04 -32.05
C GLU A 88 23.32 27.61 -32.13
N THR A 89 22.70 27.74 -33.31
CA THR A 89 21.28 27.37 -33.49
C THR A 89 21.06 25.88 -33.28
N GLN A 90 21.99 25.03 -33.71
CA GLN A 90 21.94 23.59 -33.45
C GLN A 90 22.21 23.27 -31.98
N ARG A 91 23.22 23.93 -31.38
CA ARG A 91 23.61 23.71 -29.98
C ARG A 91 22.51 24.12 -29.00
N LEU A 92 21.84 25.24 -29.25
CA LEU A 92 20.66 25.71 -28.52
C LEU A 92 19.56 24.65 -28.49
N LYS A 93 19.27 24.02 -29.65
CA LYS A 93 18.25 22.96 -29.75
C LYS A 93 18.66 21.72 -28.97
N THR A 94 19.95 21.36 -29.00
CA THR A 94 20.47 20.22 -28.24
C THR A 94 20.33 20.44 -26.74
N ILE A 95 20.76 21.60 -26.22
CA ILE A 95 20.69 21.92 -24.79
C ILE A 95 19.24 21.92 -24.29
N LEU A 96 18.33 22.62 -24.98
CA LEU A 96 16.92 22.65 -24.57
C LEU A 96 16.23 21.29 -24.74
N GLY A 97 16.65 20.49 -25.72
CA GLY A 97 16.14 19.14 -25.97
C GLY A 97 16.52 18.13 -24.88
N GLN A 98 17.61 18.36 -24.14
CA GLN A 98 18.03 17.48 -23.04
C GLN A 98 17.00 17.45 -21.90
N PHE A 99 16.26 18.54 -21.68
CA PHE A 99 15.38 18.70 -20.52
C PHE A 99 13.92 18.25 -20.75
N MET A 100 13.60 17.63 -21.90
CA MET A 100 12.21 17.33 -22.28
C MET A 100 12.05 15.89 -22.87
N PRO A 101 11.05 15.08 -22.46
CA PRO A 101 10.91 13.67 -22.86
C PRO A 101 10.45 13.44 -24.32
N ALA A 102 10.81 12.28 -24.87
CA ALA A 102 10.93 11.99 -26.30
C ALA A 102 9.64 11.72 -27.14
N LYS A 103 8.43 12.16 -26.74
CA LYS A 103 7.21 11.93 -27.55
C LYS A 103 6.48 13.23 -27.94
N SER A 104 6.65 13.58 -29.24
CA SER A 104 5.93 14.52 -30.12
C SER A 104 5.59 15.95 -29.63
N ASP A 105 5.94 16.94 -30.46
CA ASP A 105 5.72 18.41 -30.36
C ASP A 105 6.70 19.27 -29.55
N LEU A 106 7.90 18.76 -29.25
CA LEU A 106 9.01 19.49 -28.59
C LEU A 106 9.44 20.79 -29.29
N ILE A 107 9.39 20.81 -30.63
CA ILE A 107 9.76 21.99 -31.42
C ILE A 107 8.80 23.15 -31.15
N GLN A 108 7.52 22.88 -30.85
CA GLN A 108 6.54 23.94 -30.63
C GLN A 108 6.74 24.63 -29.28
N VAL A 109 7.06 23.88 -28.21
CA VAL A 109 7.30 24.44 -26.87
C VAL A 109 8.59 25.26 -26.82
N VAL A 110 9.67 24.74 -27.40
CA VAL A 110 10.95 25.48 -27.50
C VAL A 110 10.78 26.75 -28.34
N ARG A 111 10.03 26.69 -29.46
CA ARG A 111 9.70 27.88 -30.25
C ARG A 111 8.87 28.90 -29.47
N LEU A 112 7.94 28.45 -28.63
CA LEU A 112 7.12 29.34 -27.79
C LEU A 112 7.96 30.02 -26.71
N LEU A 113 8.86 29.29 -26.04
CA LEU A 113 9.78 29.86 -25.03
C LEU A 113 10.74 30.88 -25.66
N ILE A 114 11.41 30.53 -26.76
CA ILE A 114 12.33 31.44 -27.46
C ILE A 114 11.58 32.69 -27.98
N ARG A 115 10.39 32.50 -28.57
CA ARG A 115 9.55 33.61 -29.05
C ARG A 115 9.07 34.50 -27.90
N GLY A 116 8.63 33.91 -26.80
CA GLY A 116 8.15 34.59 -25.60
C GLY A 116 9.24 35.44 -24.96
N VAL A 117 10.41 34.85 -24.73
CA VAL A 117 11.61 35.52 -24.21
C VAL A 117 12.07 36.67 -25.14
N GLY A 118 11.96 36.47 -26.46
CA GLY A 118 12.27 37.52 -27.44
C GLY A 118 11.27 38.67 -27.43
N GLN A 119 9.98 38.39 -27.26
CA GLN A 119 8.91 39.39 -27.22
C GLN A 119 8.90 40.20 -25.92
N THR A 120 9.20 39.57 -24.78
CA THR A 120 9.31 40.23 -23.47
C THR A 120 10.66 40.89 -23.23
N LYS A 121 11.65 40.66 -24.12
CA LYS A 121 13.04 41.10 -23.97
C LYS A 121 13.66 40.71 -22.61
N LEU A 122 13.23 39.57 -22.05
CA LEU A 122 13.72 39.10 -20.74
C LEU A 122 15.25 38.89 -20.73
N HIS A 123 15.81 38.50 -21.88
CA HIS A 123 17.26 38.36 -22.10
C HIS A 123 18.02 39.70 -22.02
N GLN A 124 17.37 40.85 -22.22
CA GLN A 124 17.98 42.20 -22.07
C GLN A 124 17.74 42.78 -20.67
N ASN A 125 16.68 42.35 -19.98
CA ASN A 125 16.33 42.85 -18.66
C ASN A 125 16.85 41.92 -17.54
N LEU A 126 18.15 42.03 -17.26
CA LEU A 126 18.84 41.25 -16.23
C LEU A 126 18.24 41.47 -14.82
N SER A 127 17.55 42.59 -14.57
CA SER A 127 16.92 42.84 -13.29
C SER A 127 15.78 41.86 -13.00
N ASP A 128 14.97 41.54 -14.02
CA ASP A 128 13.85 40.60 -13.93
C ASP A 128 14.30 39.15 -14.07
N LEU A 129 15.40 38.89 -14.80
CA LEU A 129 16.06 37.58 -14.79
C LEU A 129 16.57 37.22 -13.39
N GLY A 130 17.18 38.17 -12.67
CA GLY A 130 17.60 37.98 -11.28
C GLY A 130 16.43 37.60 -10.37
N LYS A 131 15.33 38.35 -10.43
CA LYS A 131 14.11 38.06 -9.65
C LYS A 131 13.53 36.68 -9.94
N LEU A 132 13.56 36.25 -11.20
CA LEU A 132 13.11 34.91 -11.62
C LEU A 132 13.97 33.81 -10.97
N THR A 133 15.27 34.06 -10.82
CA THR A 133 16.24 33.07 -10.33
C THR A 133 16.55 33.15 -8.83
N ASP A 134 15.97 34.11 -8.09
CA ASP A 134 16.19 34.25 -6.64
C ASP A 134 15.73 33.00 -5.86
N GLU A 135 14.75 32.26 -6.39
CA GLU A 135 14.28 30.99 -5.81
C GLU A 135 15.13 29.76 -6.17
N LEU A 136 16.11 29.93 -7.06
CA LEU A 136 17.03 28.87 -7.48
C LEU A 136 18.26 28.83 -6.56
N SER A 137 18.69 27.61 -6.22
CA SER A 137 19.91 27.38 -5.45
C SER A 137 21.15 27.87 -6.21
N THR A 138 22.26 28.07 -5.50
CA THR A 138 23.54 28.45 -6.11
C THR A 138 23.99 27.43 -7.16
N SER A 139 23.76 26.13 -6.92
CA SER A 139 24.05 25.06 -7.88
C SER A 139 23.19 25.15 -9.15
N GLU A 140 21.90 25.47 -9.01
CA GLU A 140 20.97 25.63 -10.14
C GLU A 140 21.31 26.88 -10.98
N ARG A 141 21.64 28.00 -10.33
CA ARG A 141 22.12 29.21 -11.01
C ARG A 141 23.45 28.98 -11.73
N LEU A 142 24.37 28.24 -11.10
CA LEU A 142 25.65 27.87 -11.71
C LEU A 142 25.46 26.97 -12.93
N LEU A 143 24.51 26.04 -12.89
CA LEU A 143 24.15 25.17 -14.01
C LEU A 143 23.61 25.97 -15.20
N LEU A 144 22.78 27.00 -14.97
CA LEU A 144 22.31 27.92 -16.01
C LEU A 144 23.48 28.63 -16.72
N CYS A 145 24.45 29.12 -15.96
CA CYS A 145 25.65 29.74 -16.51
C CYS A 145 26.53 28.76 -17.28
N ALA A 146 26.65 27.51 -16.80
CA ALA A 146 27.41 26.46 -17.49
C ALA A 146 26.86 26.17 -18.89
N PHE A 147 25.54 26.10 -19.04
CA PHE A 147 24.91 25.97 -20.36
C PHE A 147 25.07 27.21 -21.24
N GLY A 148 25.09 28.41 -20.64
CA GLY A 148 25.44 29.64 -21.35
C GLY A 148 26.83 29.60 -21.95
N CYS A 149 27.83 29.19 -21.16
CA CYS A 149 29.22 29.01 -21.63
C CYS A 149 29.35 27.87 -22.65
N GLU A 150 28.60 26.78 -22.49
CA GLU A 150 28.58 25.65 -23.45
C GLU A 150 27.99 26.05 -24.81
N LEU A 151 27.06 27.01 -24.82
CA LEU A 151 26.50 27.56 -26.06
C LEU A 151 27.46 28.56 -26.71
N ALA A 152 28.06 29.46 -25.93
CA ALA A 152 29.01 30.47 -26.42
C ALA A 152 30.34 29.86 -26.93
N THR A 153 30.57 28.57 -26.68
CA THR A 153 31.73 27.82 -27.19
C THR A 153 31.37 26.89 -28.35
N ALA A 154 30.16 27.01 -28.92
CA ALA A 154 29.66 26.14 -29.99
C ALA A 154 30.54 26.16 -31.26
N ASP A 155 31.16 27.29 -31.56
CA ASP A 155 32.06 27.53 -32.69
C ASP A 155 33.56 27.32 -32.35
N GLY A 156 33.87 27.03 -31.07
CA GLY A 156 35.22 26.80 -30.56
C GLY A 156 35.89 28.00 -29.87
N SER A 157 35.26 29.18 -29.81
CA SER A 157 35.77 30.35 -29.09
C SER A 157 34.67 31.31 -28.66
N ILE A 158 34.71 31.85 -27.44
CA ILE A 158 33.70 32.82 -26.98
C ILE A 158 33.99 34.22 -27.55
N ASP A 159 33.02 34.83 -28.23
CA ASP A 159 33.16 36.21 -28.71
C ASP A 159 33.19 37.21 -27.54
N LYS A 160 33.88 38.35 -27.72
CA LYS A 160 33.99 39.38 -26.67
C LYS A 160 32.65 39.98 -26.24
N THR A 161 31.64 39.97 -27.11
CA THR A 161 30.29 40.47 -26.80
C THR A 161 29.49 39.45 -26.00
N GLU A 162 29.56 38.17 -26.34
CA GLU A 162 28.98 37.05 -25.59
C GLU A 162 29.61 36.92 -24.19
N GLN A 163 30.92 37.05 -24.10
CA GLN A 163 31.67 37.04 -22.84
C GLN A 163 31.18 38.17 -21.91
N LYS A 164 31.03 39.40 -22.43
CA LYS A 164 30.49 40.52 -21.66
C LYS A 164 29.06 40.29 -21.19
N TYR A 165 28.23 39.66 -22.03
CA TYR A 165 26.87 39.30 -21.66
C TYR A 165 26.85 38.27 -20.53
N LEU A 166 27.63 37.19 -20.64
CA LEU A 166 27.69 36.14 -19.62
C LEU A 166 28.27 36.63 -18.29
N HIS A 167 29.26 37.54 -18.29
CA HIS A 167 29.72 38.19 -17.06
C HIS A 167 28.62 39.04 -16.40
N ALA A 168 27.86 39.80 -17.17
CA ALA A 168 26.75 40.59 -16.65
C ALA A 168 25.63 39.71 -16.07
N VAL A 169 25.37 38.55 -16.70
CA VAL A 169 24.44 37.54 -16.19
C VAL A 169 24.96 36.91 -14.90
N SER A 170 26.24 36.50 -14.85
CA SER A 170 26.88 35.89 -13.69
C SER A 170 26.87 36.79 -12.45
N ASP A 171 27.26 38.07 -12.62
CA ASP A 171 27.21 39.08 -11.56
C ASP A 171 25.77 39.25 -11.03
N ARG A 172 24.77 39.20 -11.92
CA ARG A 172 23.36 39.35 -11.54
C ARG A 172 22.78 38.12 -10.85
N LEU A 173 23.23 36.92 -11.24
CA LEU A 173 22.89 35.64 -10.61
C LEU A 173 23.65 35.42 -9.29
N GLN A 174 24.49 36.37 -8.87
CA GLN A 174 25.30 36.31 -7.64
C GLN A 174 26.26 35.10 -7.61
N ILE A 175 26.80 34.71 -8.76
CA ILE A 175 27.80 33.64 -8.84
C ILE A 175 29.17 34.24 -8.50
N PRO A 176 29.96 33.61 -7.60
CA PRO A 176 31.32 34.06 -7.31
C PRO A 176 32.17 34.16 -8.59
N ARG A 177 32.85 35.30 -8.78
CA ARG A 177 33.68 35.53 -9.97
C ARG A 177 34.80 34.50 -10.13
N SER A 178 35.34 33.97 -9.03
CA SER A 178 36.32 32.87 -9.05
C SER A 178 35.77 31.62 -9.74
N LEU A 179 34.57 31.18 -9.36
CA LEU A 179 33.91 30.01 -9.94
C LEU A 179 33.53 30.23 -11.41
N PHE A 180 33.01 31.41 -11.74
CA PHE A 180 32.65 31.72 -13.14
C PHE A 180 33.87 31.79 -14.05
N THR A 181 35.00 32.35 -13.59
CA THR A 181 36.25 32.41 -14.36
C THR A 181 36.80 31.01 -14.64
N VAL A 182 36.74 30.11 -13.65
CA VAL A 182 37.13 28.72 -13.83
C VAL A 182 36.21 27.97 -14.79
N LEU A 183 34.89 28.21 -14.70
CA LEU A 183 33.90 27.63 -15.60
C LEU A 183 34.18 28.05 -17.06
N GLU A 184 34.43 29.33 -17.29
CA GLU A 184 34.75 29.87 -18.62
C GLU A 184 36.06 29.28 -19.19
N GLN A 185 37.14 29.30 -18.41
CA GLN A 185 38.43 28.74 -18.80
C GLN A 185 38.34 27.23 -19.13
N SER A 186 37.46 26.51 -18.42
CA SER A 186 37.20 25.09 -18.65
C SER A 186 36.61 24.81 -20.03
N PHE A 187 35.65 25.63 -20.49
CA PHE A 187 35.04 25.44 -21.82
C PHE A 187 35.95 25.90 -22.97
N ILE A 188 36.82 26.89 -22.75
CA ILE A 188 37.81 27.36 -23.75
C ILE A 188 39.08 26.47 -23.77
N LYS A 189 39.15 25.43 -22.92
CA LYS A 189 40.33 24.55 -22.75
C LYS A 189 41.62 25.30 -22.40
N GLN A 190 41.52 26.40 -21.65
CA GLN A 190 42.69 27.10 -21.11
C GLN A 190 43.16 26.44 -19.81
N PRO A 191 44.48 26.47 -19.50
CA PRO A 191 44.98 25.90 -18.25
C PRO A 191 44.41 26.68 -17.05
N VAL A 192 43.66 25.98 -16.20
CA VAL A 192 43.07 26.54 -14.99
C VAL A 192 44.07 26.43 -13.83
N SER A 193 44.48 27.56 -13.25
CA SER A 193 45.46 27.60 -12.15
C SER A 193 44.84 27.47 -10.75
N ASP A 194 43.53 27.72 -10.59
CA ASP A 194 42.85 27.71 -9.30
C ASP A 194 42.15 26.37 -9.01
N ILE A 195 42.89 25.44 -8.42
CA ILE A 195 42.45 24.07 -8.10
C ILE A 195 41.33 24.06 -7.03
N ALA A 196 41.34 25.04 -6.12
CA ALA A 196 40.32 25.17 -5.08
C ALA A 196 38.97 25.53 -5.72
N ALA A 197 38.96 26.51 -6.63
CA ALA A 197 37.77 26.88 -7.38
C ALA A 197 37.30 25.76 -8.33
N VAL A 198 38.18 24.95 -8.92
CA VAL A 198 37.80 23.76 -9.71
C VAL A 198 37.11 22.71 -8.83
N THR A 199 37.63 22.47 -7.63
CA THR A 199 37.07 21.50 -6.69
C THR A 199 35.70 21.95 -6.17
N GLU A 200 35.57 23.23 -5.84
CA GLU A 200 34.31 23.85 -5.42
C GLU A 200 33.29 23.85 -6.57
N LEU A 201 33.69 24.18 -7.81
CA LEU A 201 32.83 24.12 -9.00
C LEU A 201 32.28 22.70 -9.22
N ARG A 202 33.12 21.67 -9.13
CA ARG A 202 32.71 20.26 -9.28
C ARG A 202 31.80 19.80 -8.14
N CYS A 203 32.00 20.31 -6.93
CA CYS A 203 31.13 20.02 -5.79
C CYS A 203 29.73 20.63 -6.01
N LEU A 204 29.67 21.90 -6.40
CA LEU A 204 28.39 22.61 -6.63
C LEU A 204 27.62 22.06 -7.83
N LEU A 205 28.31 21.54 -8.84
CA LEU A 205 27.70 20.88 -10.00
C LEU A 205 27.49 19.36 -9.81
N ALA A 206 27.70 18.81 -8.61
CA ALA A 206 27.50 17.39 -8.36
C ALA A 206 26.04 16.98 -8.66
N PRO A 207 25.79 15.83 -9.32
CA PRO A 207 24.45 15.43 -9.76
C PRO A 207 23.43 15.30 -8.62
N SER A 208 23.92 15.03 -7.41
CA SER A 208 23.13 14.98 -6.17
C SER A 208 22.38 16.28 -5.87
N HIS A 209 22.90 17.44 -6.30
CA HIS A 209 22.24 18.73 -6.10
C HIS A 209 21.01 18.94 -6.99
N PHE A 210 20.84 18.12 -8.03
CA PHE A 210 19.79 18.28 -9.03
C PHE A 210 18.73 17.17 -9.02
N GLN A 211 18.90 16.14 -8.18
CA GLN A 211 17.94 15.03 -8.06
C GLN A 211 16.55 15.48 -7.57
N VAL A 212 16.48 16.58 -6.81
CA VAL A 212 15.23 17.16 -6.30
C VAL A 212 14.42 17.87 -7.41
N LEU A 213 15.06 18.29 -8.51
CA LEU A 213 14.38 18.96 -9.62
C LEU A 213 13.72 17.95 -10.56
N ASP A 214 14.51 17.04 -11.15
CA ASP A 214 14.11 15.89 -11.95
C ASP A 214 15.39 15.09 -12.35
N PRO A 215 15.36 13.74 -12.48
CA PRO A 215 16.52 12.93 -12.89
C PRO A 215 17.24 13.41 -14.16
N VAL A 216 16.51 14.07 -15.07
CA VAL A 216 17.06 14.64 -16.30
C VAL A 216 18.10 15.74 -16.02
N PHE A 217 17.98 16.49 -14.92
CA PHE A 217 18.94 17.53 -14.53
C PHE A 217 20.21 16.95 -13.92
N ALA A 218 20.10 15.85 -13.17
CA ALA A 218 21.26 15.12 -12.68
C ALA A 218 22.08 14.54 -13.86
N ASN A 219 21.40 14.08 -14.91
CA ASN A 219 22.06 13.61 -16.13
C ASN A 219 22.73 14.75 -16.91
N ALA A 220 22.06 15.90 -17.03
CA ALA A 220 22.63 17.07 -17.71
C ALA A 220 23.85 17.64 -16.95
N ALA A 221 23.81 17.66 -15.62
CA ALA A 221 24.95 18.03 -14.78
C ALA A 221 26.11 17.02 -14.91
N ASN A 222 25.84 15.72 -14.99
CA ASN A 222 26.85 14.69 -15.27
C ASN A 222 27.55 14.93 -16.62
N GLN A 223 26.79 15.19 -17.69
CA GLN A 223 27.35 15.47 -19.02
C GLN A 223 28.23 16.73 -19.05
N LEU A 224 27.92 17.72 -18.22
CA LEU A 224 28.75 18.91 -18.05
C LEU A 224 30.01 18.61 -17.23
N LEU A 225 29.91 17.83 -16.16
CA LEU A 225 31.06 17.42 -15.33
C LEU A 225 32.11 16.59 -16.08
N GLU A 226 31.69 15.84 -17.11
CA GLU A 226 32.57 15.13 -18.03
C GLU A 226 33.39 16.07 -18.93
N LYS A 227 32.84 17.25 -19.25
CA LYS A 227 33.50 18.27 -20.09
C LYS A 227 34.42 19.21 -19.30
N LEU A 228 34.24 19.28 -17.98
CA LEU A 228 35.11 20.04 -17.09
C LEU A 228 36.44 19.29 -16.86
N PRO A 229 37.58 20.00 -16.74
CA PRO A 229 38.87 19.37 -16.49
C PRO A 229 38.78 18.44 -15.28
N GLN A 230 39.24 17.20 -15.46
CA GLN A 230 39.37 16.26 -14.35
C GLN A 230 40.43 16.81 -13.40
N ALA A 231 40.19 16.71 -12.09
CA ALA A 231 41.20 16.99 -11.06
C ALA A 231 42.46 16.08 -11.17
N SER A 232 42.55 15.26 -12.21
CA SER A 232 43.56 14.23 -12.46
C SER A 232 44.45 14.49 -13.68
N GLN A 233 44.33 15.62 -14.39
CA GLN A 233 45.27 16.01 -15.46
C GLN A 233 46.24 17.13 -15.07
N ALA A 234 46.57 17.18 -13.78
CA ALA A 234 47.78 17.81 -13.25
C ALA A 234 48.58 16.79 -12.40
N GLN A 235 48.71 15.54 -12.87
CA GLN A 235 49.84 14.70 -12.46
C GLN A 235 51.02 15.00 -13.37
N ASN A 236 51.63 16.16 -13.15
CA ASN A 236 53.06 16.40 -13.29
C ASN A 236 53.29 17.88 -12.97
N GLN A 237 53.92 18.11 -11.82
CA GLN A 237 54.34 19.37 -11.20
C GLN A 237 53.37 19.93 -10.14
N SER A 238 53.92 19.96 -8.91
CA SER A 238 53.43 20.58 -7.66
C SER A 238 52.68 19.68 -6.68
N SER A 239 53.50 18.99 -5.89
CA SER A 239 53.30 18.49 -4.54
C SER A 239 52.57 19.45 -3.58
N SER A 240 51.57 18.93 -2.85
CA SER A 240 51.25 19.36 -1.50
C SER A 240 51.06 18.11 -0.63
N GLY A 241 51.97 17.88 0.34
CA GLY A 241 52.06 16.67 1.17
C GLY A 241 50.91 16.47 2.16
N GLN A 242 49.69 16.21 1.68
CA GLN A 242 48.54 15.81 2.51
C GLN A 242 48.14 14.35 2.26
N LEU A 243 47.92 13.60 3.36
CA LEU A 243 47.36 12.24 3.35
C LEU A 243 45.93 12.26 2.79
N LYS A 244 45.63 11.40 1.80
CA LYS A 244 44.30 11.25 1.18
C LYS A 244 43.71 9.88 1.55
N PHE A 245 42.39 9.85 1.78
CA PHE A 245 41.63 8.67 2.20
C PHE A 245 40.44 8.43 1.25
N GLU A 246 40.71 7.90 0.07
CA GLU A 246 39.69 7.72 -0.99
C GLU A 246 38.72 6.57 -0.70
N GLY A 247 39.19 5.49 -0.06
CA GLY A 247 38.36 4.34 0.31
C GLY A 247 37.33 4.70 1.37
N LEU A 248 37.74 5.47 2.39
CA LEU A 248 36.82 5.96 3.43
C LEU A 248 35.77 6.93 2.85
N ALA A 249 36.14 7.74 1.86
CA ALA A 249 35.18 8.58 1.15
C ALA A 249 34.13 7.75 0.37
N GLN A 250 34.54 6.64 -0.26
CA GLN A 250 33.60 5.70 -0.89
C GLN A 250 32.69 5.01 0.13
N ASP A 251 33.22 4.63 1.29
CA ASP A 251 32.44 4.05 2.39
C ASP A 251 31.35 5.01 2.89
N GLN A 252 31.65 6.31 2.98
CA GLN A 252 30.65 7.34 3.29
C GLN A 252 29.54 7.44 2.24
N ILE A 253 29.87 7.28 0.95
CA ILE A 253 28.85 7.25 -0.11
C ILE A 253 27.93 6.04 0.08
N GLN A 254 28.47 4.87 0.43
CA GLN A 254 27.66 3.69 0.72
C GLN A 254 26.76 3.88 1.94
N ARG A 255 27.26 4.50 3.03
CA ARG A 255 26.42 4.84 4.18
C ARG A 255 25.26 5.75 3.82
N ARG A 256 25.50 6.78 2.99
CA ARG A 256 24.44 7.67 2.51
C ARG A 256 23.40 6.95 1.64
N ARG A 257 23.81 5.93 0.88
CA ARG A 257 22.87 5.07 0.13
C ARG A 257 21.99 4.25 1.07
N ILE A 258 22.57 3.66 2.12
CA ILE A 258 21.82 2.92 3.14
C ILE A 258 20.85 3.85 3.88
N GLU A 259 21.29 5.06 4.24
CA GLU A 259 20.42 6.08 4.85
C GLU A 259 19.26 6.47 3.90
N ALA A 260 19.53 6.60 2.61
CA ALA A 260 18.49 6.86 1.62
C ALA A 260 17.47 5.71 1.55
N CYS A 261 17.91 4.45 1.63
CA CYS A 261 17.01 3.29 1.71
C CYS A 261 16.15 3.32 2.99
N CYS A 262 16.70 3.71 4.14
CA CYS A 262 15.89 3.88 5.37
C CYS A 262 14.79 4.93 5.18
N ARG A 263 15.12 6.06 4.54
CA ARG A 263 14.14 7.12 4.25
C ARG A 263 13.07 6.66 3.27
N GLU A 264 13.45 5.97 2.21
CA GLU A 264 12.52 5.40 1.23
C GLU A 264 11.56 4.39 1.88
N LEU A 265 12.07 3.50 2.74
CA LEU A 265 11.23 2.57 3.49
C LEU A 265 10.28 3.31 4.45
N THR A 266 10.75 4.39 5.09
CA THR A 266 9.92 5.24 5.95
C THR A 266 8.77 5.90 5.15
N GLU A 267 9.07 6.43 3.96
CA GLU A 267 8.07 7.01 3.06
C GLU A 267 7.05 5.96 2.58
N LEU A 268 7.51 4.76 2.25
CA LEU A 268 6.65 3.63 1.90
C LEU A 268 5.72 3.25 3.06
N ILE A 269 6.23 3.16 4.29
CA ILE A 269 5.42 2.85 5.47
C ILE A 269 4.39 3.94 5.73
N ASN A 270 4.79 5.22 5.69
CA ASN A 270 3.87 6.34 5.90
C ASN A 270 2.76 6.41 4.84
N SER A 271 3.00 5.87 3.64
CA SER A 271 1.98 5.79 2.59
C SER A 271 0.89 4.72 2.86
N ILE A 272 1.19 3.77 3.76
CA ILE A 272 0.28 2.71 4.21
C ILE A 272 -0.51 3.26 5.41
N GLU A 273 -1.80 3.56 5.19
CA GLU A 273 -2.74 3.99 6.24
C GLU A 273 -3.07 2.84 7.19
N HIS A 274 -2.14 2.45 8.06
CA HIS A 274 -2.34 1.37 9.02
C HIS A 274 -1.63 1.67 10.35
N GLU A 275 -2.40 1.83 11.42
CA GLU A 275 -1.93 2.20 12.78
C GLU A 275 -0.96 1.17 13.40
N SER A 276 -0.82 -0.03 12.83
CA SER A 276 0.02 -1.09 13.42
C SER A 276 1.52 -0.98 13.13
N PHE A 277 1.98 0.01 12.36
CA PHE A 277 3.38 0.09 11.92
C PHE A 277 4.24 1.11 12.69
N ASP A 278 3.71 1.72 13.75
CA ASP A 278 4.45 2.68 14.59
C ASP A 278 5.76 2.11 15.17
N GLN A 279 5.74 0.84 15.56
CA GLN A 279 6.94 0.16 16.05
C GLN A 279 8.00 0.05 14.95
N ALA A 280 7.61 -0.33 13.73
CA ALA A 280 8.53 -0.42 12.58
C ALA A 280 9.11 0.95 12.21
N LEU A 281 8.29 2.02 12.27
CA LEU A 281 8.76 3.39 12.07
C LEU A 281 9.79 3.81 13.12
N SER A 282 9.56 3.49 14.40
CA SER A 282 10.52 3.74 15.48
C SER A 282 11.82 2.96 15.29
N GLU A 283 11.75 1.68 14.89
CA GLU A 283 12.92 0.84 14.63
C GLU A 283 13.75 1.37 13.46
N ILE A 284 13.12 1.80 12.36
CA ILE A 284 13.82 2.43 11.23
C ILE A 284 14.43 3.78 11.62
N ALA A 285 13.74 4.59 12.42
CA ALA A 285 14.27 5.86 12.89
C ALA A 285 15.55 5.66 13.72
N GLN A 286 15.55 4.69 14.65
CA GLN A 286 16.74 4.32 15.42
C GLN A 286 17.87 3.80 14.52
N LEU A 287 17.54 2.98 13.52
CA LEU A 287 18.52 2.48 12.56
C LEU A 287 19.11 3.60 11.69
N THR A 288 18.28 4.57 11.28
CA THR A 288 18.71 5.74 10.51
C THR A 288 19.71 6.57 11.30
N GLU A 289 19.39 6.87 12.57
CA GLU A 289 20.32 7.61 13.44
C GLU A 289 21.61 6.83 13.67
N LYS A 290 21.51 5.52 13.90
CA LYS A 290 22.68 4.64 14.04
C LYS A 290 23.57 4.66 12.81
N VAL A 291 23.01 4.60 11.60
CA VAL A 291 23.77 4.66 10.32
C VAL A 291 24.44 6.03 10.16
N ARG A 292 23.73 7.10 10.51
CA ARG A 292 24.22 8.48 10.41
C ARG A 292 25.35 8.79 11.39
N SER A 293 25.21 8.34 12.64
CA SER A 293 26.22 8.53 13.68
C SER A 293 27.34 7.49 13.64
N GLN A 294 27.29 6.55 12.69
CA GLN A 294 28.26 5.48 12.59
C GLN A 294 29.64 6.03 12.25
N SER A 295 30.65 5.66 13.02
CA SER A 295 32.06 5.97 12.78
C SER A 295 32.91 4.71 12.95
N PHE A 296 34.14 4.74 12.43
CA PHE A 296 35.16 3.74 12.74
C PHE A 296 35.97 4.20 13.94
N ARG A 297 36.01 3.42 15.00
CA ARG A 297 36.75 3.77 16.23
C ARG A 297 38.12 3.12 16.21
N VAL A 298 39.17 3.93 16.18
CA VAL A 298 40.57 3.49 16.14
C VAL A 298 41.25 3.87 17.44
N ALA A 299 41.62 2.89 18.25
CA ALA A 299 42.31 3.12 19.53
C ALA A 299 43.82 3.09 19.36
N VAL A 300 44.53 4.08 19.89
CA VAL A 300 45.99 4.14 19.93
C VAL A 300 46.48 3.83 21.33
N VAL A 301 47.28 2.77 21.44
CA VAL A 301 47.68 2.10 22.67
C VAL A 301 49.19 1.86 22.67
N GLY A 302 49.77 1.84 23.85
CA GLY A 302 51.20 1.55 24.03
C GLY A 302 51.70 2.08 25.37
N GLU A 303 52.92 1.70 25.72
CA GLU A 303 53.56 2.19 26.94
C GLU A 303 53.83 3.70 26.89
N PHE A 304 54.20 4.27 28.03
CA PHE A 304 54.53 5.68 28.13
C PHE A 304 55.73 6.05 27.23
N SER A 305 55.72 7.26 26.67
CA SER A 305 56.79 7.78 25.81
C SER A 305 57.10 7.00 24.52
N GLN A 306 56.20 6.12 24.05
CA GLN A 306 56.38 5.43 22.77
C GLN A 306 56.02 6.25 21.52
N GLY A 307 55.69 7.54 21.71
CA GLY A 307 55.36 8.46 20.62
C GLY A 307 53.90 8.44 20.17
N LYS A 308 52.96 7.99 21.02
CA LYS A 308 51.50 7.98 20.73
C LYS A 308 50.98 9.35 20.30
N SER A 309 51.18 10.37 21.13
CA SER A 309 50.77 11.75 20.86
C SER A 309 51.45 12.32 19.62
N THR A 310 52.70 11.93 19.35
CA THR A 310 53.43 12.33 18.13
C THR A 310 52.85 11.67 16.88
N LEU A 311 52.50 10.37 16.94
CA LEU A 311 51.82 9.66 15.86
C LEU A 311 50.46 10.29 15.58
N LEU A 312 49.69 10.61 16.61
CA LEU A 312 48.43 11.34 16.46
C LEU A 312 48.68 12.66 15.73
N ASN A 313 49.59 13.50 16.21
CA ASN A 313 49.93 14.76 15.53
C ASN A 313 50.34 14.54 14.05
N ALA A 314 51.11 13.48 13.75
CA ALA A 314 51.48 13.13 12.37
C ALA A 314 50.26 12.76 11.52
N LEU A 315 49.33 11.96 12.04
CA LEU A 315 48.09 11.57 11.37
C LEU A 315 47.12 12.75 11.19
N LEU A 316 47.14 13.70 12.11
CA LEU A 316 46.30 14.90 12.09
C LEU A 316 46.90 16.01 11.21
N GLY A 317 48.21 15.97 10.95
CA GLY A 317 48.94 17.02 10.22
C GLY A 317 49.12 18.34 10.99
N GLU A 318 48.74 18.37 12.27
CA GLU A 318 48.85 19.52 13.16
C GLU A 318 49.33 19.07 14.56
N LYS A 319 50.03 19.95 15.29
CA LYS A 319 50.44 19.68 16.68
C LYS A 319 49.31 20.00 17.65
N ILE A 320 48.42 19.03 17.86
CA ILE A 320 47.21 19.16 18.68
C ILE A 320 47.37 18.51 20.06
N GLN A 321 47.93 17.30 20.09
CA GLN A 321 48.15 16.54 21.32
C GLN A 321 49.43 17.02 22.03
N PRO A 322 49.41 17.26 23.35
CA PRO A 322 50.60 17.67 24.09
C PRO A 322 51.66 16.56 24.09
N THR A 323 52.84 16.86 23.54
CA THR A 323 54.00 15.95 23.54
C THR A 323 54.94 16.33 24.69
N ARG A 324 54.86 15.68 25.86
CA ARG A 324 55.86 15.84 26.94
C ARG A 324 56.48 14.49 27.31
N VAL A 325 57.67 14.56 27.89
CA VAL A 325 58.46 13.41 28.39
C VAL A 325 57.96 12.91 29.77
N ILE A 326 56.98 13.60 30.37
CA ILE A 326 56.32 13.28 31.65
C ILE A 326 54.89 12.78 31.35
N PRO A 327 54.28 11.85 32.12
CA PRO A 327 52.93 11.32 31.87
C PRO A 327 51.90 12.38 31.43
N CYS A 328 51.38 12.27 30.20
CA CYS A 328 50.57 13.32 29.54
C CYS A 328 49.09 13.00 29.33
N SER A 329 48.64 11.76 29.50
CA SER A 329 47.25 11.37 29.18
C SER A 329 46.64 10.68 30.39
N GLY A 330 45.96 11.45 31.24
CA GLY A 330 45.26 10.95 32.44
C GLY A 330 43.82 10.51 32.16
N THR A 331 43.28 10.89 31.00
CA THR A 331 41.86 10.77 30.63
C THR A 331 41.75 10.40 29.15
N ILE A 332 40.75 9.58 28.79
CA ILE A 332 40.48 9.22 27.39
C ILE A 332 40.26 10.49 26.57
N THR A 333 40.99 10.61 25.46
CA THR A 333 40.72 11.67 24.48
C THR A 333 40.21 11.08 23.17
N VAL A 334 39.04 11.52 22.72
CA VAL A 334 38.44 11.14 21.44
C VAL A 334 38.61 12.29 20.45
N LEU A 335 39.41 12.06 19.41
CA LEU A 335 39.57 12.97 18.29
C LEU A 335 38.53 12.62 17.23
N ARG A 336 37.66 13.58 16.90
CA ARG A 336 36.63 13.41 15.86
C ARG A 336 36.50 14.63 14.97
N TYR A 337 35.82 14.46 13.85
CA TYR A 337 35.52 15.57 12.95
C TYR A 337 34.49 16.51 13.58
N GLY A 338 34.69 17.81 13.40
CA GLY A 338 33.69 18.83 13.71
C GLY A 338 33.89 20.08 12.84
N GLU A 339 32.83 20.83 12.61
CA GLU A 339 32.85 22.01 11.72
C GLU A 339 33.75 23.14 12.25
N ARG A 340 34.01 23.16 13.56
CA ARG A 340 34.84 24.16 14.25
C ARG A 340 35.74 23.47 15.26
N LYS A 341 36.88 24.10 15.56
CA LYS A 341 37.80 23.62 16.60
C LYS A 341 37.16 23.84 17.97
N ARG A 342 36.85 22.77 18.71
CA ARG A 342 36.33 22.84 20.09
C ARG A 342 36.69 21.62 20.89
N VAL A 343 36.70 21.78 22.21
CA VAL A 343 36.97 20.69 23.16
C VAL A 343 35.77 20.54 24.07
N ILE A 344 35.21 19.34 24.11
CA ILE A 344 34.04 19.00 24.90
C ILE A 344 34.49 18.02 26.00
N CYS A 345 34.23 18.36 27.24
CA CYS A 345 34.47 17.52 28.39
C CYS A 345 33.17 16.81 28.75
N ARG A 346 33.16 15.48 28.67
CA ARG A 346 32.04 14.64 29.10
C ARG A 346 32.34 14.10 30.50
N TYR A 347 31.41 14.33 31.42
CA TYR A 347 31.52 13.92 32.81
C TYR A 347 30.77 12.61 33.05
N ARG A 348 31.14 11.88 34.10
CA ARG A 348 30.55 10.58 34.49
C ARG A 348 29.07 10.65 34.90
N ASP A 349 28.58 11.86 35.18
CA ASP A 349 27.16 12.13 35.45
C ASP A 349 26.34 12.34 34.16
N GLY A 350 26.98 12.26 32.99
CA GLY A 350 26.38 12.46 31.67
C GLY A 350 26.34 13.91 31.20
N SER A 351 26.82 14.87 32.01
CA SER A 351 26.89 16.27 31.58
C SER A 351 28.03 16.51 30.58
N GLU A 352 27.83 17.46 29.67
CA GLU A 352 28.83 17.88 28.70
C GLU A 352 29.10 19.39 28.83
N ALA A 353 30.37 19.78 28.83
CA ALA A 353 30.76 21.19 28.84
C ALA A 353 31.85 21.46 27.81
N GLU A 354 31.69 22.54 27.04
CA GLU A 354 32.77 23.04 26.19
C GLU A 354 33.83 23.73 27.05
N ILE A 355 35.11 23.36 26.85
CA ILE A 355 36.25 23.86 27.61
C ILE A 355 37.24 24.56 26.66
N SER A 356 38.01 25.52 27.18
CA SER A 356 39.00 26.24 26.36
C SER A 356 40.19 25.34 26.00
N ALA A 357 40.97 25.74 24.98
CA ALA A 357 42.19 25.02 24.62
C ALA A 357 43.26 25.03 25.73
N GLN A 358 43.26 26.06 26.59
CA GLN A 358 44.12 26.13 27.77
C GLN A 358 43.66 25.14 28.85
N ASP A 359 42.35 25.12 29.14
CA ASP A 359 41.75 24.15 30.06
C ASP A 359 41.93 22.71 29.57
N TYR A 360 41.90 22.50 28.26
CA TYR A 360 42.20 21.20 27.65
C TYR A 360 43.63 20.77 27.94
N GLN A 361 44.62 21.65 27.77
CA GLN A 361 46.01 21.33 28.08
C GLN A 361 46.23 21.02 29.57
N GLU A 362 45.49 21.67 30.47
CA GLU A 362 45.55 21.41 31.90
C GLU A 362 44.80 20.13 32.31
N LYS A 363 43.62 19.87 31.74
CA LYS A 363 42.75 18.73 32.10
C LYS A 363 43.13 17.41 31.42
N ALA A 364 43.69 17.47 30.21
CA ALA A 364 44.17 16.28 29.49
C ALA A 364 45.52 15.80 30.05
N ALA A 365 46.36 16.72 30.55
CA ALA A 365 47.66 16.42 31.12
C ALA A 365 47.59 16.09 32.61
N ILE A 366 48.45 15.18 33.08
CA ILE A 366 48.68 14.98 34.51
C ILE A 366 49.55 16.15 35.00
N SER A 367 49.21 16.75 36.14
CA SER A 367 50.00 17.85 36.70
C SER A 367 51.45 17.42 36.95
N ILE A 368 52.41 18.33 36.72
CA ILE A 368 53.85 18.06 36.87
C ILE A 368 54.16 17.54 38.29
N GLU A 369 53.47 18.08 39.30
CA GLU A 369 53.62 17.67 40.70
C GLU A 369 53.06 16.28 40.97
N ALA A 370 51.95 15.88 40.34
CA ALA A 370 51.40 14.52 40.48
C ALA A 370 52.26 13.47 39.76
N ALA A 371 52.85 13.83 38.62
CA ALA A 371 53.72 12.95 37.86
C ALA A 371 55.11 12.74 38.51
N LEU A 372 55.61 13.74 39.26
CA LEU A 372 56.92 13.66 39.94
C LEU A 372 56.86 13.03 41.35
N ASN A 373 55.72 13.08 42.05
CA ASN A 373 55.66 12.74 43.47
C ASN A 373 55.15 11.34 43.80
N HIS A 374 54.79 10.48 42.82
CA HIS A 374 54.19 9.15 43.05
C HIS A 374 53.10 9.14 44.13
N ARG A 375 52.31 10.22 44.28
CA ARG A 375 51.21 10.29 45.24
C ARG A 375 49.89 10.07 44.53
N ASP A 376 49.30 8.92 44.82
CA ASP A 376 48.08 8.29 44.30
C ASP A 376 46.76 9.09 44.44
N VAL A 377 46.77 10.41 44.68
CA VAL A 377 45.57 11.11 45.20
C VAL A 377 44.87 12.00 44.18
N ALA A 378 45.46 12.35 43.03
CA ALA A 378 44.86 13.32 42.11
C ALA A 378 43.95 12.72 41.01
N LEU A 379 43.85 11.39 40.88
CA LEU A 379 43.29 10.75 39.68
C LEU A 379 42.02 9.91 39.94
N SER A 380 41.71 9.62 41.20
CA SER A 380 40.49 8.91 41.61
C SER A 380 39.24 9.79 41.57
N ASP A 381 39.41 11.12 41.61
CA ASP A 381 38.36 12.13 41.71
C ASP A 381 38.11 12.92 40.41
N SER A 382 38.71 12.53 39.27
CA SER A 382 38.35 13.19 38.01
C SER A 382 36.92 12.80 37.65
N ALA A 383 35.97 13.73 37.81
CA ALA A 383 34.58 13.58 37.37
C ALA A 383 34.45 13.38 35.84
N ILE A 384 35.55 13.50 35.09
CA ILE A 384 35.64 13.41 33.64
C ILE A 384 35.63 11.93 33.22
N GLU A 385 34.76 11.59 32.29
CA GLU A 385 34.68 10.28 31.63
C GLU A 385 35.55 10.27 30.37
N GLU A 386 35.39 11.26 29.50
CA GLU A 386 36.19 11.43 28.28
C GLU A 386 36.25 12.89 27.84
N ILE A 387 37.28 13.21 27.07
CA ILE A 387 37.46 14.52 26.44
C ILE A 387 37.34 14.33 24.92
N ILE A 388 36.39 15.01 24.30
CA ILE A 388 36.17 14.99 22.86
C ILE A 388 36.81 16.24 22.24
N TYR A 389 37.74 16.03 21.33
CA TYR A 389 38.36 17.10 20.55
C TYR A 389 37.81 17.08 19.12
N GLU A 390 37.06 18.12 18.77
CA GLU A 390 36.49 18.28 17.44
C GLU A 390 37.33 19.22 16.61
N HIS A 391 37.62 18.81 15.36
CA HIS A 391 38.49 19.59 14.52
C HIS A 391 38.21 19.40 13.00
N PRO A 392 38.11 20.51 12.23
CA PRO A 392 37.71 20.45 10.81
C PRO A 392 38.83 19.98 9.89
N GLY A 393 40.10 20.19 10.27
CA GLY A 393 41.28 19.84 9.46
C GLY A 393 41.68 18.36 9.49
N LEU A 394 40.96 17.52 10.24
CA LEU A 394 41.33 16.10 10.40
C LEU A 394 40.84 15.30 9.19
N GLN A 395 41.70 15.07 8.20
CA GLN A 395 41.30 14.36 6.97
C GLN A 395 40.82 12.91 7.25
N LEU A 396 41.50 12.20 8.15
CA LEU A 396 41.09 10.86 8.58
C LEU A 396 39.73 10.90 9.27
N CYS A 397 39.52 11.84 10.20
CA CYS A 397 38.26 11.92 10.93
C CYS A 397 37.09 12.44 10.09
N ARG A 398 37.37 13.37 9.16
CA ARG A 398 36.40 13.84 8.16
C ARG A 398 35.87 12.68 7.31
N SER A 399 36.68 11.64 7.15
CA SER A 399 36.35 10.43 6.41
C SER A 399 35.62 9.39 7.29
N GLY A 400 35.12 9.77 8.47
CA GLY A 400 34.25 8.93 9.30
C GLY A 400 34.98 8.07 10.33
N VAL A 401 36.17 8.49 10.76
CA VAL A 401 37.01 7.81 11.75
C VAL A 401 37.10 8.62 13.04
N GLU A 402 36.94 7.97 14.18
CA GLU A 402 37.23 8.52 15.50
C GLU A 402 38.53 7.92 16.00
N VAL A 403 39.49 8.77 16.35
CA VAL A 403 40.76 8.31 16.88
C VAL A 403 40.78 8.51 18.39
N ILE A 404 41.04 7.44 19.12
CA ILE A 404 40.96 7.41 20.57
C ILE A 404 42.38 7.31 21.11
N ASP A 405 42.82 8.36 21.81
CA ASP A 405 44.05 8.32 22.58
C ASP A 405 43.76 7.69 23.95
N SER A 406 44.36 6.54 24.21
CA SER A 406 44.23 5.87 25.51
C SER A 406 45.38 6.24 26.45
N PRO A 407 45.13 6.34 27.77
CA PRO A 407 46.19 6.35 28.77
C PRO A 407 47.15 5.15 28.59
N GLY A 408 48.42 5.29 29.00
CA GLY A 408 49.40 4.21 28.92
C GLY A 408 48.93 2.95 29.65
N LEU A 409 49.07 1.79 29.01
CA LEU A 409 48.92 0.49 29.68
C LEU A 409 50.17 0.24 30.55
N ASN A 410 50.00 -0.36 31.74
CA ASN A 410 51.02 -0.66 32.77
C ASN A 410 51.28 0.38 33.90
N GLU A 411 50.37 1.31 34.18
CA GLU A 411 50.58 2.28 35.29
C GLU A 411 49.65 2.08 36.51
N HIS A 412 48.34 1.87 36.33
CA HIS A 412 47.37 1.79 37.44
C HIS A 412 46.16 0.90 37.07
N PRO A 413 45.62 0.05 37.98
CA PRO A 413 44.51 -0.87 37.69
C PRO A 413 43.25 -0.21 37.11
N GLU A 414 42.85 0.97 37.61
CA GLU A 414 41.70 1.72 37.06
C GLU A 414 41.94 2.21 35.62
N ARG A 415 43.17 2.58 35.25
CA ARG A 415 43.50 3.01 33.87
C ARG A 415 43.42 1.83 32.91
N THR A 416 43.93 0.68 33.33
CA THR A 416 43.80 -0.57 32.58
C THR A 416 42.33 -0.92 32.35
N ARG A 417 41.46 -0.74 33.34
CA ARG A 417 40.01 -1.01 33.21
C ARG A 417 39.31 -0.05 32.24
N ILE A 418 39.68 1.22 32.25
CA ILE A 418 39.17 2.24 31.32
C ILE A 418 39.61 1.91 29.87
N THR A 419 40.89 1.60 29.67
CA THR A 419 41.41 1.18 28.36
C THR A 419 40.76 -0.13 27.89
N GLN A 420 40.51 -1.09 28.78
CA GLN A 420 39.79 -2.34 28.44
C GLN A 420 38.37 -2.09 27.93
N LYS A 421 37.58 -1.23 28.58
CA LYS A 421 36.23 -0.87 28.10
C LYS A 421 36.27 -0.23 26.71
N LEU A 422 37.28 0.60 26.47
CA LEU A 422 37.50 1.23 25.17
C LEU A 422 37.76 0.22 24.06
N LEU A 423 38.65 -0.74 24.33
CA LEU A 423 39.08 -1.76 23.37
C LEU A 423 37.92 -2.63 22.87
N GLN A 424 36.90 -2.88 23.71
CA GLN A 424 35.70 -3.63 23.30
C GLN A 424 34.89 -2.94 22.19
N SER A 425 35.01 -1.63 22.09
CA SER A 425 34.26 -0.80 21.16
C SER A 425 35.09 -0.28 19.98
N ALA A 426 36.37 -0.66 19.92
CA ALA A 426 37.30 -0.25 18.87
C ALA A 426 37.23 -1.18 17.66
N ASP A 427 37.09 -0.60 16.46
CA ASP A 427 37.15 -1.32 15.20
C ASP A 427 38.58 -1.72 14.82
N ALA A 428 39.56 -0.90 15.21
CA ALA A 428 40.99 -1.15 15.07
C ALA A 428 41.76 -0.69 16.30
N VAL A 429 42.83 -1.39 16.64
CA VAL A 429 43.74 -1.06 17.74
C VAL A 429 45.14 -0.93 17.18
N ILE A 430 45.79 0.20 17.44
CA ILE A 430 47.16 0.49 17.04
C ILE A 430 48.03 0.40 18.29
N PHE A 431 48.96 -0.55 18.32
CA PHE A 431 49.92 -0.73 19.41
C PHE A 431 51.30 -0.22 18.98
N LEU A 432 51.87 0.73 19.72
CA LEU A 432 53.20 1.26 19.43
C LEU A 432 54.29 0.50 20.18
N VAL A 433 55.36 0.15 19.45
CA VAL A 433 56.59 -0.50 19.95
C VAL A 433 57.78 0.42 19.68
N ASN A 434 58.76 0.45 20.58
CA ASN A 434 59.99 1.21 20.37
C ASN A 434 60.98 0.48 19.44
N ALA A 435 61.45 1.10 18.35
CA ALA A 435 62.47 0.49 17.48
C ALA A 435 63.84 0.33 18.16
N THR A 436 64.20 1.21 19.10
CA THR A 436 65.52 1.19 19.77
C THR A 436 65.58 0.19 20.92
N ARG A 437 64.43 -0.16 21.49
CA ARG A 437 64.28 -1.15 22.57
C ARG A 437 63.03 -1.99 22.33
N PRO A 438 62.99 -2.78 21.24
CA PRO A 438 61.78 -3.48 20.83
C PRO A 438 61.45 -4.63 21.80
N LEU A 439 60.16 -4.78 22.10
CA LEU A 439 59.60 -5.92 22.83
C LEU A 439 60.19 -6.09 24.23
N THR A 440 60.10 -5.04 25.05
CA THR A 440 60.36 -5.15 26.50
C THR A 440 59.45 -6.22 27.14
N GLN A 441 59.81 -6.74 28.32
CA GLN A 441 58.96 -7.72 29.01
C GLN A 441 57.51 -7.22 29.15
N SER A 442 57.37 -5.95 29.55
CA SER A 442 56.09 -5.28 29.74
C SER A 442 55.32 -5.09 28.42
N GLU A 443 55.98 -4.73 27.31
CA GLU A 443 55.34 -4.68 25.98
C GLU A 443 54.85 -6.06 25.50
N ARG A 444 55.63 -7.12 25.75
CA ARG A 444 55.25 -8.50 25.39
C ARG A 444 54.02 -8.96 26.16
N GLU A 445 54.00 -8.75 27.48
CA GLU A 445 52.86 -9.08 28.33
C GLU A 445 51.59 -8.33 27.89
N LEU A 446 51.73 -7.04 27.54
CA LEU A 446 50.63 -6.25 27.01
C LEU A 446 50.10 -6.76 25.68
N LEU A 447 50.97 -7.05 24.71
CA LEU A 447 50.57 -7.58 23.41
C LEU A 447 49.82 -8.91 23.54
N ILE A 448 50.28 -9.80 24.42
CA ILE A 448 49.60 -11.07 24.71
C ILE A 448 48.22 -10.80 25.35
N SER A 449 48.16 -9.86 26.30
CA SER A 449 46.88 -9.51 26.95
C SER A 449 45.88 -8.90 25.96
N LEU A 450 46.35 -8.07 25.01
CA LEU A 450 45.53 -7.47 23.97
C LEU A 450 45.02 -8.53 23.00
N LYS A 451 45.86 -9.49 22.60
CA LYS A 451 45.42 -10.64 21.78
C LYS A 451 44.22 -11.34 22.44
N THR A 452 44.31 -11.69 23.72
CA THR A 452 43.22 -12.38 24.41
C THR A 452 41.96 -11.53 24.54
N GLN A 453 42.10 -10.21 24.70
CA GLN A 453 40.95 -9.30 24.87
C GLN A 453 40.25 -8.96 23.55
N LEU A 454 40.98 -8.90 22.45
CA LEU A 454 40.44 -8.54 21.14
C LEU A 454 39.81 -9.73 20.40
N ASN A 455 40.12 -10.96 20.82
CA ASN A 455 39.61 -12.18 20.20
C ASN A 455 38.44 -12.80 20.95
N ALA A 456 37.49 -13.32 20.19
CA ALA A 456 36.40 -14.13 20.75
C ALA A 456 36.87 -15.51 21.24
N LYS A 457 38.01 -16.00 20.73
CA LYS A 457 38.67 -17.26 21.15
C LYS A 457 40.14 -16.99 21.46
N ALA A 458 40.61 -17.49 22.61
CA ALA A 458 41.94 -17.19 23.12
C ALA A 458 43.11 -17.66 22.22
N ASP A 459 42.91 -18.70 21.41
CA ASP A 459 43.96 -19.30 20.56
C ASP A 459 44.08 -18.67 19.17
N GLU A 460 43.11 -17.86 18.74
CA GLU A 460 43.15 -17.22 17.41
C GLU A 460 44.00 -15.93 17.47
N PRO A 461 44.65 -15.52 16.35
CA PRO A 461 45.37 -14.24 16.23
C PRO A 461 44.40 -13.06 16.19
N ALA A 462 44.86 -11.87 16.63
CA ALA A 462 44.03 -10.66 16.67
C ALA A 462 43.83 -10.05 15.27
N GLU A 463 42.59 -10.01 14.80
CA GLU A 463 42.22 -9.49 13.47
C GLU A 463 42.30 -7.95 13.38
N ASN A 464 42.02 -7.26 14.47
CA ASN A 464 41.93 -5.80 14.53
C ASN A 464 43.14 -5.11 15.16
N LEU A 465 44.24 -5.83 15.39
CA LEU A 465 45.46 -5.30 15.99
C LEU A 465 46.49 -4.93 14.93
N PHE A 466 46.94 -3.68 14.95
CA PHE A 466 48.06 -3.13 14.18
C PHE A 466 49.24 -2.87 15.11
N VAL A 467 50.44 -3.27 14.72
CA VAL A 467 51.67 -3.05 15.49
C VAL A 467 52.55 -2.08 14.72
N LEU A 468 52.86 -0.93 15.34
CA LEU A 468 53.69 0.13 14.75
C LEU A 468 54.99 0.23 15.54
N VAL A 469 56.09 -0.14 14.89
CA VAL A 469 57.45 0.01 15.42
C VAL A 469 57.92 1.44 15.09
N ASN A 470 57.89 2.31 16.10
CA ASN A 470 58.19 3.73 15.99
C ASN A 470 59.67 4.03 16.31
N PHE A 471 60.17 5.23 15.94
CA PHE A 471 61.57 5.68 16.13
C PHE A 471 62.61 5.01 15.23
N VAL A 472 62.21 4.55 14.04
CA VAL A 472 63.12 3.89 13.09
C VAL A 472 64.24 4.83 12.60
N ASP A 473 64.02 6.14 12.63
CA ASP A 473 65.01 7.18 12.34
C ASP A 473 66.25 7.13 13.26
N LEU A 474 66.10 6.58 14.47
CA LEU A 474 67.20 6.43 15.42
C LEU A 474 68.12 5.25 15.07
N LEU A 475 67.65 4.31 14.25
CA LEU A 475 68.45 3.21 13.71
C LEU A 475 69.19 3.71 12.46
N ARG A 476 70.49 3.99 12.62
CA ARG A 476 71.31 4.62 11.57
C ARG A 476 71.83 3.63 10.53
N GLU A 477 72.14 2.42 10.94
CA GLU A 477 72.66 1.36 10.05
C GLU A 477 71.51 0.51 9.50
N GLU A 478 71.54 0.21 8.20
CA GLU A 478 70.50 -0.61 7.57
C GLU A 478 70.47 -2.06 8.12
N GLN A 479 71.63 -2.56 8.57
CA GLN A 479 71.72 -3.86 9.23
C GLN A 479 70.93 -3.90 10.55
N ASP A 480 71.00 -2.83 11.35
CA ASP A 480 70.27 -2.73 12.62
C ASP A 480 68.75 -2.68 12.38
N ARG A 481 68.32 -1.95 11.35
CA ARG A 481 66.90 -1.88 10.93
C ARG A 481 66.38 -3.26 10.56
N GLU A 482 67.15 -4.03 9.81
CA GLU A 482 66.75 -5.37 9.38
C GLU A 482 66.73 -6.38 10.55
N GLN A 483 67.70 -6.30 11.47
CA GLN A 483 67.70 -7.12 12.69
C GLN A 483 66.48 -6.84 13.57
N VAL A 484 66.16 -5.57 13.81
CA VAL A 484 64.96 -5.17 14.57
C VAL A 484 63.69 -5.64 13.85
N ARG A 485 63.64 -5.51 12.52
CA ARG A 485 62.50 -5.97 11.71
C ARG A 485 62.27 -7.47 11.89
N GLN A 486 63.31 -8.28 11.78
CA GLN A 486 63.21 -9.74 11.96
C GLN A 486 62.80 -10.11 13.39
N LEU A 487 63.39 -9.47 14.40
CA LEU A 487 63.06 -9.74 15.81
C LEU A 487 61.58 -9.47 16.11
N VAL A 488 61.04 -8.34 15.65
CA VAL A 488 59.62 -8.01 15.86
C VAL A 488 58.72 -8.91 15.04
N LYS A 489 59.08 -9.18 13.78
CA LYS A 489 58.33 -10.07 12.89
C LYS A 489 58.19 -11.48 13.47
N ASN A 490 59.28 -12.06 14.00
CA ASN A 490 59.23 -13.40 14.58
C ASN A 490 58.31 -13.43 15.82
N PHE A 491 58.35 -12.43 16.67
CA PHE A 491 57.48 -12.40 17.85
C PHE A 491 56.01 -12.16 17.50
N VAL A 492 55.73 -11.20 16.60
CA VAL A 492 54.36 -10.73 16.33
C VAL A 492 53.65 -11.61 15.29
N CYS A 493 54.33 -12.00 14.21
CA CYS A 493 53.75 -12.84 13.16
C CYS A 493 53.89 -14.33 13.48
N GLU A 494 55.11 -14.83 13.72
CA GLU A 494 55.32 -16.26 13.98
C GLU A 494 54.80 -16.68 15.37
N GLY A 495 54.79 -15.76 16.34
CA GLY A 495 54.12 -15.95 17.63
C GLY A 495 52.58 -15.90 17.56
N GLY A 496 51.99 -15.70 16.37
CA GLY A 496 50.56 -15.74 16.14
C GLY A 496 49.79 -14.65 16.89
N LEU A 497 50.38 -13.46 17.07
CA LEU A 497 49.70 -12.30 17.67
C LEU A 497 48.81 -11.60 16.64
N ILE A 498 49.29 -11.46 15.40
CA ILE A 498 48.53 -10.88 14.27
C ILE A 498 48.38 -11.89 13.13
N LEU A 499 47.34 -11.70 12.32
CA LEU A 499 46.93 -12.65 11.28
C LEU A 499 47.73 -12.53 9.98
N GLN A 500 48.21 -11.33 9.66
CA GLN A 500 48.84 -10.99 8.38
C GLN A 500 49.99 -9.99 8.59
N GLU A 501 51.06 -10.12 7.80
CA GLU A 501 52.22 -9.19 7.85
C GLU A 501 51.85 -7.74 7.52
N ASN A 502 50.73 -7.52 6.81
CA ASN A 502 50.20 -6.20 6.51
C ASN A 502 49.65 -5.45 7.74
N ARG A 503 49.78 -5.99 8.96
CA ARG A 503 49.45 -5.28 10.22
C ARG A 503 50.66 -4.85 11.01
N LEU A 504 51.88 -5.12 10.51
CA LEU A 504 53.14 -4.72 11.13
C LEU A 504 53.81 -3.63 10.29
N PHE A 505 54.05 -2.46 10.88
CA PHE A 505 54.64 -1.32 10.20
C PHE A 505 55.82 -0.74 10.96
N PHE A 506 56.78 -0.19 10.23
CA PHE A 506 57.97 0.46 10.76
C PHE A 506 57.90 1.93 10.35
N ILE A 507 57.91 2.84 11.32
CA ILE A 507 57.68 4.26 11.09
C ILE A 507 58.62 5.14 11.92
N SER A 508 58.72 6.40 11.51
CA SER A 508 59.20 7.48 12.37
C SER A 508 58.11 8.55 12.44
N ALA A 509 57.30 8.53 13.50
CA ALA A 509 56.19 9.46 13.66
C ALA A 509 56.68 10.92 13.71
N GLN A 510 57.80 11.18 14.38
CA GLN A 510 58.37 12.52 14.48
C GLN A 510 58.87 13.03 13.12
N SER A 511 59.63 12.21 12.39
CA SER A 511 60.16 12.60 11.07
C SER A 511 59.04 12.78 10.07
N ALA A 512 58.02 11.91 10.08
CA ALA A 512 56.85 12.05 9.21
C ALA A 512 56.07 13.34 9.53
N LEU A 513 55.87 13.67 10.81
CA LEU A 513 55.22 14.93 11.22
C LEU A 513 56.00 16.16 10.71
N ASP A 514 57.32 16.17 10.87
CA ASP A 514 58.15 17.31 10.47
C ASP A 514 58.09 17.53 8.95
N VAL A 515 57.99 16.45 8.16
CA VAL A 515 57.85 16.48 6.70
C VAL A 515 56.47 16.99 6.28
N ILE A 516 55.41 16.52 6.94
CA ILE A 516 54.03 16.98 6.70
C ILE A 516 53.91 18.47 6.99
N LEU A 517 54.47 18.95 8.11
CA LEU A 517 54.44 20.37 8.50
C LEU A 517 55.24 21.27 7.55
N LYS A 518 56.32 20.75 6.95
CA LYS A 518 57.12 21.46 5.94
C LYS A 518 56.58 21.33 4.52
N ALA A 519 55.53 20.53 4.31
CA ALA A 519 55.00 20.14 2.99
C ALA A 519 56.07 19.53 2.05
N GLU A 520 57.04 18.81 2.63
CA GLU A 520 58.09 18.09 1.91
C GLU A 520 57.66 16.63 1.67
N HIS A 521 58.44 15.87 0.88
CA HIS A 521 58.20 14.43 0.65
C HIS A 521 59.49 13.65 0.90
N ASN A 522 59.43 12.58 1.70
CA ASN A 522 60.58 11.71 1.98
C ASN A 522 60.16 10.28 2.36
N GLU A 523 61.15 9.40 2.58
CA GLU A 523 60.95 7.99 2.93
C GLU A 523 60.05 7.77 4.17
N TYR A 524 60.13 8.65 5.17
CA TYR A 524 59.35 8.52 6.40
C TYR A 524 57.87 8.83 6.20
N LEU A 525 57.54 9.77 5.29
CA LEU A 525 56.17 10.01 4.88
C LEU A 525 55.59 8.83 4.11
N GLU A 526 56.39 8.19 3.23
CA GLU A 526 55.97 6.99 2.50
C GLU A 526 55.71 5.81 3.44
N MET A 527 56.55 5.61 4.47
CA MET A 527 56.33 4.59 5.50
C MET A 527 55.02 4.82 6.27
N LEU A 528 54.71 6.08 6.63
CA LEU A 528 53.44 6.41 7.28
C LEU A 528 52.26 6.22 6.33
N GLN A 529 52.41 6.56 5.05
CA GLN A 529 51.38 6.38 4.01
C GLN A 529 51.01 4.91 3.83
N GLN A 530 51.99 4.01 3.77
CA GLN A 530 51.76 2.56 3.67
C GLN A 530 50.91 2.04 4.83
N PHE A 531 51.22 2.47 6.05
CA PHE A 531 50.40 2.16 7.22
C PHE A 531 48.97 2.69 7.06
N THR A 532 48.80 3.97 6.71
CA THR A 532 47.47 4.58 6.60
C THR A 532 46.60 3.95 5.51
N GLN A 533 47.20 3.53 4.39
CA GLN A 533 46.50 2.82 3.31
C GLN A 533 46.01 1.44 3.76
N SER A 534 46.85 0.69 4.49
CA SER A 534 46.45 -0.61 5.02
C SER A 534 45.36 -0.48 6.10
N LEU A 535 45.47 0.53 6.97
CA LEU A 535 44.42 0.83 7.94
C LEU A 535 43.10 1.20 7.25
N GLU A 536 43.15 2.06 6.24
CA GLU A 536 41.98 2.42 5.43
C GLU A 536 41.33 1.18 4.81
N GLN A 537 42.12 0.35 4.13
CA GLN A 537 41.62 -0.88 3.50
C GLN A 537 40.95 -1.81 4.52
N PHE A 538 41.53 -1.98 5.70
CA PHE A 538 40.94 -2.77 6.77
C PHE A 538 39.60 -2.20 7.24
N LEU A 539 39.55 -0.89 7.50
CA LEU A 539 38.35 -0.24 7.99
C LEU A 539 37.24 -0.33 6.95
N THR A 540 37.52 -0.14 5.67
CA THR A 540 36.49 -0.11 4.61
C THR A 540 36.08 -1.51 4.16
N VAL A 541 37.04 -2.39 3.86
CA VAL A 541 36.76 -3.70 3.23
C VAL A 541 36.40 -4.74 4.27
N GLU A 542 37.13 -4.83 5.39
CA GLU A 542 36.88 -5.87 6.38
C GLU A 542 35.80 -5.43 7.38
N LYS A 543 35.93 -4.25 7.99
CA LYS A 543 34.95 -3.78 9.00
C LYS A 543 33.74 -3.08 8.38
N GLY A 544 33.94 -2.27 7.34
CA GLY A 544 32.89 -1.51 6.67
C GLY A 544 31.85 -2.43 6.05
N GLU A 545 32.27 -3.46 5.32
CA GLU A 545 31.33 -4.45 4.74
C GLU A 545 30.48 -5.16 5.79
N ILE A 546 31.07 -5.54 6.94
CA ILE A 546 30.32 -6.18 8.03
C ILE A 546 29.24 -5.23 8.55
N LYS A 547 29.63 -3.98 8.81
CA LYS A 547 28.73 -2.90 9.27
C LYS A 547 27.60 -2.64 8.27
N HIS A 548 27.90 -2.50 6.98
CA HIS A 548 26.89 -2.31 5.93
C HIS A 548 25.95 -3.49 5.81
N ARG A 549 26.49 -4.73 5.86
CA ARG A 549 25.68 -5.96 5.78
C ARG A 549 24.73 -6.09 6.96
N GLN A 550 25.15 -5.73 8.17
CA GLN A 550 24.29 -5.71 9.35
C GLN A 550 23.15 -4.70 9.19
N ASN A 551 23.46 -3.47 8.74
CA ASN A 551 22.45 -2.45 8.52
C ASN A 551 21.45 -2.86 7.43
N LYS A 552 21.93 -3.37 6.29
CA LYS A 552 21.06 -3.88 5.20
C LYS A 552 20.16 -5.01 5.68
N ARG A 553 20.68 -5.97 6.45
CA ARG A 553 19.88 -7.06 7.02
C ARG A 553 18.78 -6.53 7.95
N ALA A 554 19.09 -5.53 8.78
CA ALA A 554 18.10 -4.92 9.64
C ALA A 554 16.98 -4.22 8.83
N ILE A 555 17.34 -3.48 7.78
CA ILE A 555 16.35 -2.87 6.87
C ILE A 555 15.48 -3.95 6.20
N ASP A 556 16.10 -5.02 5.68
CA ASP A 556 15.40 -6.09 4.99
C ASP A 556 14.42 -6.83 5.92
N GLN A 557 14.83 -7.07 7.17
CA GLN A 557 13.98 -7.69 8.20
C GLN A 557 12.73 -6.85 8.49
N ILE A 558 12.88 -5.52 8.60
CA ILE A 558 11.74 -4.64 8.84
C ILE A 558 10.80 -4.63 7.62
N ALA A 559 11.35 -4.51 6.40
CA ALA A 559 10.58 -4.57 5.16
C ALA A 559 9.82 -5.91 5.00
N GLU A 560 10.43 -7.01 5.42
CA GLU A 560 9.83 -8.35 5.42
C GLU A 560 8.67 -8.47 6.42
N GLN A 561 8.85 -7.99 7.65
CA GLN A 561 7.79 -7.98 8.65
C GLN A 561 6.55 -7.22 8.17
N ILE A 562 6.75 -6.06 7.55
CA ILE A 562 5.67 -5.25 6.95
C ILE A 562 5.00 -6.02 5.81
N SER A 563 5.78 -6.66 4.94
CA SER A 563 5.26 -7.45 3.83
C SER A 563 4.35 -8.59 4.32
N ILE A 564 4.76 -9.31 5.37
CA ILE A 564 3.98 -10.40 5.98
C ILE A 564 2.66 -9.86 6.55
N ALA A 565 2.71 -8.76 7.31
CA ALA A 565 1.52 -8.15 7.91
C ALA A 565 0.51 -7.66 6.85
N LEU A 566 1.00 -7.09 5.75
CA LEU A 566 0.17 -6.67 4.62
C LEU A 566 -0.46 -7.86 3.89
N SER A 567 0.27 -8.96 3.69
CA SER A 567 -0.29 -10.16 3.06
C SER A 567 -1.41 -10.79 3.90
N GLN A 568 -1.23 -10.88 5.22
CA GLN A 568 -2.26 -11.40 6.13
C GLN A 568 -3.53 -10.55 6.13
N THR A 569 -3.40 -9.22 6.14
CA THR A 569 -4.55 -8.31 6.06
C THR A 569 -5.24 -8.37 4.71
N GLN A 570 -4.51 -8.55 3.61
CA GLN A 570 -5.08 -8.74 2.27
C GLN A 570 -5.89 -10.04 2.17
N GLU A 571 -5.39 -11.16 2.70
CA GLU A 571 -6.10 -12.45 2.70
C GLU A 571 -7.42 -12.36 3.48
N ASN A 572 -7.40 -11.73 4.65
CA ASN A 572 -8.61 -11.52 5.46
C ASN A 572 -9.66 -10.67 4.73
N ILE A 573 -9.25 -9.63 4.00
CA ILE A 573 -10.16 -8.80 3.19
C ILE A 573 -10.72 -9.62 2.02
N ALA A 574 -9.91 -10.44 1.36
CA ALA A 574 -10.35 -11.26 0.22
C ALA A 574 -11.41 -12.30 0.63
N LEU A 575 -11.22 -12.96 1.77
CA LEU A 575 -12.20 -13.90 2.33
C LEU A 575 -13.53 -13.22 2.68
N SER A 576 -13.50 -12.00 3.23
CA SER A 576 -14.70 -11.23 3.57
C SER A 576 -15.48 -10.76 2.34
N VAL A 577 -14.81 -10.32 1.27
CA VAL A 577 -15.47 -9.85 0.05
C VAL A 577 -16.07 -10.99 -0.76
N ALA A 578 -15.38 -12.14 -0.87
CA ALA A 578 -15.91 -13.32 -1.56
C ALA A 578 -17.19 -13.84 -0.88
N ALA A 579 -17.21 -13.87 0.46
CA ALA A 579 -18.40 -14.25 1.22
C ALA A 579 -19.58 -13.29 0.99
N LYS A 580 -19.35 -11.96 0.95
CA LYS A 580 -20.42 -10.99 0.68
C LYS A 580 -20.99 -11.12 -0.74
N LEU A 581 -20.15 -11.39 -1.74
CA LEU A 581 -20.59 -11.60 -3.13
C LEU A 581 -21.41 -12.88 -3.29
N ASP A 582 -20.98 -13.98 -2.66
CA ASP A 582 -21.73 -15.24 -2.66
C ASP A 582 -23.12 -15.06 -2.03
N ILE A 583 -23.24 -14.36 -0.90
CA ILE A 583 -24.54 -14.05 -0.28
C ILE A 583 -25.45 -13.22 -1.20
N LEU A 584 -24.90 -12.21 -1.91
CA LEU A 584 -25.66 -11.39 -2.86
C LEU A 584 -26.14 -12.18 -4.08
N GLU A 585 -25.32 -13.09 -4.60
CA GLU A 585 -25.71 -14.00 -5.68
C GLU A 585 -26.86 -14.92 -5.24
N LYS A 586 -26.76 -15.52 -4.05
CA LYS A 586 -27.82 -16.38 -3.49
C LYS A 586 -29.14 -15.63 -3.22
N LEU A 587 -29.08 -14.36 -2.85
CA LEU A 587 -30.26 -13.49 -2.76
C LEU A 587 -30.95 -13.29 -4.12
N GLY A 588 -30.16 -13.08 -5.18
CA GLY A 588 -30.64 -12.96 -6.56
C GLY A 588 -31.28 -14.25 -7.05
N GLU A 589 -30.63 -15.39 -6.81
CA GLU A 589 -31.15 -16.72 -7.17
C GLU A 589 -32.48 -17.01 -6.48
N ALA A 590 -32.59 -16.78 -5.17
CA ALA A 590 -33.82 -17.03 -4.39
C ALA A 590 -35.01 -16.22 -4.91
N SER A 591 -34.80 -14.94 -5.20
CA SER A 591 -35.81 -14.06 -5.79
C SER A 591 -36.23 -14.56 -7.19
N GLY A 592 -35.26 -15.03 -7.98
CA GLY A 592 -35.50 -15.63 -9.29
C GLY A 592 -36.34 -16.90 -9.23
N TYR A 593 -36.09 -17.80 -8.27
CA TYR A 593 -36.89 -19.02 -8.08
C TYR A 593 -38.35 -18.71 -7.76
N CYS A 594 -38.60 -17.81 -6.80
CA CYS A 594 -39.97 -17.41 -6.45
C CYS A 594 -40.68 -16.74 -7.64
N GLY A 595 -39.99 -15.89 -8.41
CA GLY A 595 -40.53 -15.26 -9.60
C GLY A 595 -40.93 -16.26 -10.69
N ARG A 596 -40.09 -17.27 -10.96
CA ARG A 596 -40.39 -18.35 -11.91
C ARG A 596 -41.59 -19.19 -11.46
N LEU A 597 -41.63 -19.58 -10.19
CA LEU A 597 -42.73 -20.38 -9.66
C LEU A 597 -44.06 -19.60 -9.66
N GLN A 598 -44.03 -18.30 -9.35
CA GLN A 598 -45.21 -17.43 -9.48
C GLN A 598 -45.71 -17.35 -10.92
N ALA A 599 -44.80 -17.17 -11.89
CA ALA A 599 -45.17 -17.13 -13.30
C ALA A 599 -45.78 -18.47 -13.78
N GLN A 600 -45.21 -19.60 -13.34
CA GLN A 600 -45.74 -20.93 -13.63
C GLN A 600 -47.14 -21.11 -13.03
N ILE A 601 -47.33 -20.81 -11.75
CA ILE A 601 -48.63 -20.92 -11.08
C ILE A 601 -49.68 -20.04 -11.77
N GLN A 602 -49.33 -18.80 -12.12
CA GLN A 602 -50.24 -17.90 -12.82
C GLN A 602 -50.61 -18.42 -14.21
N THR A 603 -49.65 -19.02 -14.92
CA THR A 603 -49.88 -19.65 -16.23
C THR A 603 -50.82 -20.85 -16.10
N GLU A 604 -50.60 -21.71 -15.11
CA GLU A 604 -51.47 -22.86 -14.82
C GLU A 604 -52.89 -22.41 -14.46
N ILE A 605 -53.07 -21.39 -13.62
CA ILE A 605 -54.39 -20.81 -13.33
C ILE A 605 -55.05 -20.34 -14.62
N SER A 606 -54.36 -19.55 -15.44
CA SER A 606 -54.95 -18.99 -16.67
C SER A 606 -55.31 -20.06 -17.72
N THR A 607 -54.63 -21.21 -17.70
CA THR A 607 -54.84 -22.30 -18.66
C THR A 607 -55.89 -23.29 -18.17
N LYS A 608 -55.85 -23.66 -16.88
CA LYS A 608 -56.69 -24.70 -16.30
C LYS A 608 -58.06 -24.21 -15.88
N LEU A 609 -58.22 -22.94 -15.48
CA LEU A 609 -59.53 -22.42 -15.10
C LEU A 609 -60.57 -22.47 -16.25
N PRO A 610 -60.23 -22.02 -17.48
CA PRO A 610 -61.14 -22.15 -18.63
C PRO A 610 -61.42 -23.61 -19.01
N GLU A 611 -60.42 -24.49 -18.85
CA GLU A 611 -60.56 -25.93 -19.10
C GLU A 611 -61.56 -26.56 -18.10
N VAL A 612 -61.43 -26.26 -16.81
CA VAL A 612 -62.36 -26.66 -15.75
C VAL A 612 -63.77 -26.14 -16.04
N ARG A 613 -63.91 -24.84 -16.37
CA ARG A 613 -65.20 -24.22 -16.71
C ARG A 613 -65.87 -24.94 -17.89
N SER A 614 -65.13 -25.14 -18.97
CA SER A 614 -65.61 -25.80 -20.18
C SER A 614 -66.01 -27.25 -19.91
N ARG A 615 -65.18 -28.00 -19.19
CA ARG A 615 -65.45 -29.40 -18.86
C ARG A 615 -66.70 -29.51 -17.98
N ALA A 616 -66.78 -28.72 -16.92
CA ALA A 616 -67.93 -28.71 -16.03
C ALA A 616 -69.22 -28.30 -16.76
N SER A 617 -69.22 -27.24 -17.57
CA SER A 617 -70.41 -26.81 -18.30
C SER A 617 -70.89 -27.82 -19.36
N ASN A 618 -70.00 -28.64 -19.94
CA ASN A 618 -70.35 -29.54 -21.03
C ASN A 618 -70.77 -30.95 -20.59
N SER A 619 -70.20 -31.45 -19.48
CA SER A 619 -70.44 -32.83 -19.04
C SER A 619 -71.22 -32.95 -17.74
N LEU A 620 -71.16 -31.98 -16.82
CA LEU A 620 -71.77 -32.12 -15.49
C LEU A 620 -73.27 -32.39 -15.57
N GLY A 621 -74.03 -31.54 -16.25
CA GLY A 621 -75.49 -31.69 -16.31
C GLY A 621 -75.95 -33.00 -16.94
N LYS A 622 -75.24 -33.50 -17.96
CA LYS A 622 -75.59 -34.74 -18.67
C LYS A 622 -75.17 -36.00 -17.91
N ASP A 623 -73.94 -36.01 -17.38
CA ASP A 623 -73.42 -37.16 -16.63
C ASP A 623 -74.17 -37.34 -15.32
N LEU A 624 -74.52 -36.24 -14.65
CA LEU A 624 -75.25 -36.25 -13.39
C LEU A 624 -76.71 -36.72 -13.61
N GLU A 625 -77.36 -36.26 -14.68
CA GLU A 625 -78.69 -36.73 -15.09
C GLU A 625 -78.69 -38.24 -15.40
N GLN A 626 -77.69 -38.73 -16.12
CA GLN A 626 -77.57 -40.15 -16.43
C GLN A 626 -77.28 -41.01 -15.18
N ARG A 627 -76.24 -40.67 -14.40
CA ARG A 627 -75.80 -41.47 -13.24
C ARG A 627 -76.87 -41.52 -12.14
N ILE A 628 -77.58 -40.42 -11.87
CA ILE A 628 -78.68 -40.42 -10.89
C ILE A 628 -79.88 -41.22 -11.42
N THR A 629 -80.21 -41.12 -12.71
CA THR A 629 -81.32 -41.91 -13.29
C THR A 629 -81.03 -43.41 -13.23
N GLU A 630 -79.77 -43.82 -13.33
CA GLU A 630 -79.33 -45.20 -13.12
C GLU A 630 -79.45 -45.62 -11.64
N GLU A 631 -78.94 -44.80 -10.71
CA GLU A 631 -79.01 -45.07 -9.26
C GLU A 631 -80.47 -45.13 -8.77
N ALA A 632 -81.33 -44.27 -9.31
CA ALA A 632 -82.75 -44.16 -8.96
C ALA A 632 -83.59 -45.40 -9.29
N ARG A 633 -83.09 -46.30 -10.16
CA ARG A 633 -83.74 -47.59 -10.42
C ARG A 633 -83.78 -48.49 -9.19
N SER A 634 -82.81 -48.32 -8.29
CA SER A 634 -82.72 -49.06 -7.03
C SER A 634 -83.59 -48.47 -5.91
N TRP A 635 -84.14 -47.27 -6.11
CA TRP A 635 -84.95 -46.62 -5.09
C TRP A 635 -86.26 -47.37 -4.85
N SER A 636 -86.56 -47.60 -3.58
CA SER A 636 -87.82 -48.18 -3.11
C SER A 636 -88.17 -47.58 -1.75
N SER A 637 -89.44 -47.29 -1.53
CA SER A 637 -89.93 -46.74 -0.27
C SER A 637 -90.82 -47.75 0.43
N THR A 638 -90.66 -47.90 1.75
CA THR A 638 -91.49 -48.76 2.61
C THR A 638 -92.77 -48.06 3.06
N GLU A 639 -92.92 -46.77 2.77
CA GLU A 639 -94.04 -45.94 3.17
C GLU A 639 -95.24 -46.08 2.21
N THR A 640 -96.46 -45.98 2.74
CA THR A 640 -97.71 -46.10 1.97
C THR A 640 -98.38 -44.74 1.68
N GLU A 641 -97.96 -43.68 2.38
CA GLU A 641 -98.51 -42.33 2.23
C GLU A 641 -97.75 -41.53 1.14
N LYS A 642 -98.48 -41.06 0.12
CA LYS A 642 -97.89 -40.36 -1.06
C LYS A 642 -96.97 -39.18 -0.69
N SER A 643 -97.34 -38.40 0.33
CA SER A 643 -96.55 -37.27 0.83
C SER A 643 -95.19 -37.68 1.43
N LYS A 644 -95.15 -38.84 2.10
CA LYS A 644 -93.93 -39.41 2.70
C LYS A 644 -93.05 -40.10 1.67
N ILE A 645 -93.63 -40.78 0.68
CA ILE A 645 -92.89 -41.37 -0.45
C ILE A 645 -92.17 -40.28 -1.26
N ILE A 646 -92.84 -39.16 -1.55
CA ILE A 646 -92.22 -38.01 -2.24
C ILE A 646 -91.06 -37.44 -1.41
N LYS A 647 -91.22 -37.34 -0.09
CA LYS A 647 -90.17 -36.87 0.82
C LYS A 647 -88.95 -37.79 0.81
N ASP A 648 -89.15 -39.10 0.97
CA ASP A 648 -88.09 -40.11 0.98
C ASP A 648 -87.30 -40.12 -0.35
N PHE A 649 -87.99 -40.10 -1.50
CA PHE A 649 -87.30 -40.01 -2.80
C PHE A 649 -86.61 -38.65 -3.04
N SER A 650 -87.12 -37.55 -2.49
CA SER A 650 -86.46 -36.24 -2.59
C SER A 650 -85.17 -36.19 -1.75
N GLU A 651 -85.19 -36.74 -0.54
CA GLU A 651 -84.00 -36.85 0.33
C GLU A 651 -82.93 -37.77 -0.29
N ARG A 652 -83.34 -38.88 -0.92
CA ARG A 652 -82.43 -39.76 -1.66
C ARG A 652 -81.87 -39.12 -2.93
N PHE A 653 -82.71 -38.46 -3.72
CA PHE A 653 -82.25 -37.71 -4.90
C PHE A 653 -81.16 -36.70 -4.50
N GLN A 654 -81.34 -35.98 -3.41
CA GLN A 654 -80.36 -35.05 -2.89
C GLN A 654 -79.05 -35.74 -2.45
N ALA A 655 -79.15 -36.80 -1.64
CA ALA A 655 -77.98 -37.52 -1.14
C ALA A 655 -77.16 -38.16 -2.28
N ASP A 656 -77.84 -38.80 -3.24
CA ASP A 656 -77.20 -39.42 -4.40
C ASP A 656 -76.62 -38.37 -5.35
N THR A 657 -77.31 -37.23 -5.53
CA THR A 657 -76.78 -36.09 -6.31
C THR A 657 -75.48 -35.56 -5.72
N GLN A 658 -75.44 -35.37 -4.39
CA GLN A 658 -74.23 -34.90 -3.71
C GLN A 658 -73.08 -35.91 -3.88
N LYS A 659 -73.34 -37.19 -3.59
CA LYS A 659 -72.35 -38.27 -3.71
C LYS A 659 -71.79 -38.36 -5.14
N ILE A 660 -72.66 -38.30 -6.14
CA ILE A 660 -72.27 -38.37 -7.56
C ILE A 660 -71.49 -37.12 -7.98
N ALA A 661 -71.88 -35.93 -7.53
CA ALA A 661 -71.17 -34.69 -7.82
C ALA A 661 -69.77 -34.67 -7.19
N GLU A 662 -69.62 -35.17 -5.96
CA GLU A 662 -68.32 -35.35 -5.30
C GLU A 662 -67.43 -36.33 -6.08
N ALA A 663 -67.95 -37.51 -6.40
CA ALA A 663 -67.23 -38.50 -7.19
C ALA A 663 -66.81 -37.98 -8.58
N TRP A 664 -67.71 -37.24 -9.25
CA TRP A 664 -67.42 -36.62 -10.54
C TRP A 664 -66.33 -35.54 -10.43
N THR A 665 -66.39 -34.70 -9.40
CA THR A 665 -65.39 -33.65 -9.17
C THR A 665 -64.01 -34.27 -8.92
N LYS A 666 -63.95 -35.37 -8.16
CA LYS A 666 -62.73 -36.16 -7.98
C LYS A 666 -62.16 -36.66 -9.30
N GLU A 667 -62.97 -37.44 -10.02
CA GLU A 667 -62.56 -38.16 -11.23
C GLU A 667 -62.17 -37.20 -12.37
N ILE A 668 -62.97 -36.16 -12.59
CA ILE A 668 -62.84 -35.30 -13.76
C ILE A 668 -61.98 -34.07 -13.48
N ILE A 669 -62.24 -33.35 -12.39
CA ILE A 669 -61.53 -32.09 -12.14
C ILE A 669 -60.17 -32.37 -11.50
N VAL A 670 -60.15 -33.14 -10.42
CA VAL A 670 -58.93 -33.35 -9.64
C VAL A 670 -57.98 -34.30 -10.37
N GLU A 671 -58.44 -35.48 -10.78
CA GLU A 671 -57.58 -36.52 -11.35
C GLU A 671 -57.20 -36.24 -12.81
N GLN A 672 -58.14 -35.83 -13.68
CA GLN A 672 -57.84 -35.62 -15.10
C GLN A 672 -57.26 -34.23 -15.42
N ILE A 673 -57.70 -33.16 -14.77
CA ILE A 673 -57.32 -31.79 -15.15
C ILE A 673 -56.19 -31.23 -14.27
N LEU A 674 -56.32 -31.34 -12.94
CA LEU A 674 -55.45 -30.63 -11.99
C LEU A 674 -54.24 -31.45 -11.50
N SER A 675 -54.32 -32.78 -11.54
CA SER A 675 -53.33 -33.66 -10.91
C SER A 675 -51.89 -33.42 -11.41
N SER A 676 -51.71 -33.26 -12.72
CA SER A 676 -50.39 -33.05 -13.34
C SER A 676 -49.79 -31.71 -12.95
N SER A 677 -50.57 -30.62 -13.05
CA SER A 677 -50.14 -29.27 -12.67
C SER A 677 -49.79 -29.19 -11.19
N ILE A 678 -50.63 -29.77 -10.32
CA ILE A 678 -50.38 -29.78 -8.86
C ILE A 678 -49.14 -30.59 -8.50
N LYS A 679 -48.92 -31.76 -9.12
CA LYS A 679 -47.71 -32.57 -8.92
C LYS A 679 -46.46 -31.81 -9.34
N SER A 680 -46.49 -31.16 -10.51
CA SER A 680 -45.36 -30.36 -11.01
C SER A 680 -45.02 -29.19 -10.08
N ILE A 681 -46.02 -28.41 -9.65
CA ILE A 681 -45.80 -27.27 -8.74
C ILE A 681 -45.29 -27.74 -7.37
N ASN A 682 -45.82 -28.85 -6.84
CA ASN A 682 -45.32 -29.42 -5.59
C ASN A 682 -43.85 -29.85 -5.71
N ALA A 683 -43.47 -30.52 -6.80
CA ALA A 683 -42.08 -30.92 -7.04
C ALA A 683 -41.14 -29.70 -7.10
N ASN A 684 -41.52 -28.66 -7.84
CA ASN A 684 -40.74 -27.43 -7.95
C ASN A 684 -40.63 -26.69 -6.60
N LEU A 685 -41.70 -26.71 -5.79
CA LEU A 685 -41.69 -26.12 -4.45
C LEU A 685 -40.74 -26.87 -3.50
N TYR A 686 -40.70 -28.20 -3.59
CA TYR A 686 -39.74 -29.02 -2.84
C TYR A 686 -38.29 -28.76 -3.26
N GLU A 687 -38.04 -28.72 -4.57
CA GLU A 687 -36.71 -28.47 -5.12
C GLU A 687 -36.19 -27.11 -4.65
N MET A 688 -37.03 -26.08 -4.68
CA MET A 688 -36.70 -24.75 -4.16
C MET A 688 -36.31 -24.78 -2.67
N ILE A 689 -37.09 -25.48 -1.83
CA ILE A 689 -36.80 -25.59 -0.39
C ILE A 689 -35.46 -26.30 -0.16
N HIS A 690 -35.23 -27.41 -0.88
CA HIS A 690 -33.99 -28.17 -0.78
C HIS A 690 -32.78 -27.34 -1.20
N GLN A 691 -32.86 -26.62 -2.31
CA GLN A 691 -31.78 -25.75 -2.78
C GLN A 691 -31.46 -24.62 -1.80
N PHE A 692 -32.46 -24.06 -1.11
CA PHE A 692 -32.23 -23.05 -0.08
C PHE A 692 -31.52 -23.63 1.15
N GLN A 693 -31.86 -24.86 1.55
CA GLN A 693 -31.17 -25.57 2.64
C GLN A 693 -29.72 -25.86 2.29
N GLU A 694 -29.46 -26.41 1.10
CA GLU A 694 -28.12 -26.74 0.64
C GLU A 694 -27.25 -25.48 0.47
N SER A 695 -27.83 -24.39 -0.03
CA SER A 695 -27.16 -23.09 -0.13
C SER A 695 -26.79 -22.53 1.24
N ALA A 696 -27.67 -22.64 2.23
CA ALA A 696 -27.39 -22.23 3.60
C ALA A 696 -26.24 -23.03 4.24
N GLU A 697 -26.17 -24.34 3.99
CA GLU A 697 -25.07 -25.19 4.48
C GLU A 697 -23.72 -24.80 3.85
N SER A 698 -23.71 -24.44 2.57
CA SER A 698 -22.51 -23.95 1.89
C SER A 698 -22.00 -22.65 2.52
N ILE A 699 -22.91 -21.71 2.80
CA ILE A 699 -22.58 -20.43 3.43
C ILE A 699 -22.07 -20.65 4.87
N ASP A 700 -22.68 -21.54 5.65
CA ASP A 700 -22.21 -21.89 7.00
C ASP A 700 -20.78 -22.44 7.00
N LYS A 701 -20.42 -23.29 6.02
CA LYS A 701 -19.05 -23.81 5.88
C LYS A 701 -18.05 -22.73 5.48
N GLY A 702 -18.45 -21.78 4.62
CA GLY A 702 -17.57 -20.72 4.11
C GLY A 702 -17.37 -19.55 5.08
N THR A 703 -18.35 -19.28 5.94
CA THR A 703 -18.37 -18.08 6.81
C THR A 703 -18.36 -18.39 8.31
N GLY A 704 -18.58 -19.64 8.71
CA GLY A 704 -18.68 -20.05 10.11
C GLY A 704 -20.00 -19.64 10.78
N SER A 705 -21.02 -19.24 10.01
CA SER A 705 -22.34 -18.88 10.51
C SER A 705 -23.15 -20.09 11.02
N GLN A 706 -24.30 -19.82 11.66
CA GLN A 706 -25.29 -20.84 12.06
C GLN A 706 -26.62 -20.64 11.31
N LEU A 707 -26.53 -20.27 10.04
CA LEU A 707 -27.62 -19.91 9.14
C LEU A 707 -28.60 -21.08 9.00
N VAL A 708 -28.12 -22.32 8.87
CA VAL A 708 -28.95 -23.53 8.83
C VAL A 708 -29.75 -23.72 10.12
N ARG A 709 -29.14 -23.40 11.27
CA ARG A 709 -29.80 -23.50 12.58
C ARG A 709 -30.90 -22.44 12.74
N GLN A 710 -30.69 -21.25 12.17
CA GLN A 710 -31.67 -20.17 12.17
C GLN A 710 -32.78 -20.40 11.12
N LEU A 711 -32.44 -21.00 9.99
CA LEU A 711 -33.37 -21.40 8.92
C LEU A 711 -34.14 -22.66 9.30
N SER A 712 -35.14 -22.53 10.15
CA SER A 712 -36.11 -23.60 10.36
C SER A 712 -37.13 -23.65 9.20
N LEU A 713 -36.72 -24.10 8.01
CA LEU A 713 -37.59 -24.30 6.84
C LEU A 713 -38.39 -25.62 6.92
N ASN A 714 -38.96 -25.94 8.09
CA ASN A 714 -39.91 -27.04 8.21
C ASN A 714 -41.27 -26.56 7.71
N VAL A 715 -41.72 -27.10 6.58
CA VAL A 715 -43.02 -26.78 5.98
C VAL A 715 -44.16 -26.95 7.01
N GLU A 716 -44.12 -27.98 7.85
CA GLU A 716 -45.11 -28.19 8.93
C GLU A 716 -45.11 -27.08 10.00
N ARG A 717 -43.99 -26.37 10.20
CA ARG A 717 -43.92 -25.20 11.10
C ARG A 717 -44.32 -23.90 10.40
N VAL A 718 -44.21 -23.83 9.08
CA VAL A 718 -44.51 -22.64 8.26
C VAL A 718 -45.98 -22.61 7.84
N ALA A 719 -46.57 -23.78 7.56
CA ALA A 719 -47.98 -23.97 7.22
C ALA A 719 -48.53 -25.21 7.95
N PRO A 720 -48.98 -25.06 9.21
CA PRO A 720 -49.50 -26.18 10.01
C PRO A 720 -50.67 -26.86 9.31
N GLY A 721 -50.57 -28.17 9.09
CA GLY A 721 -51.59 -28.98 8.40
C GLY A 721 -51.37 -29.16 6.88
N PHE A 722 -50.38 -28.50 6.28
CA PHE A 722 -50.03 -28.70 4.87
C PHE A 722 -49.00 -29.83 4.72
N LYS A 723 -49.46 -31.03 4.39
CA LYS A 723 -48.58 -32.14 4.00
C LYS A 723 -48.20 -31.98 2.52
N LEU A 724 -47.04 -31.38 2.29
CA LEU A 724 -46.29 -31.63 1.06
C LEU A 724 -45.98 -33.14 1.09
N ASN A 725 -46.62 -33.90 0.21
CA ASN A 725 -46.37 -35.33 0.03
C ASN A 725 -45.89 -35.48 -1.42
N VAL A 726 -44.58 -35.59 -1.61
CA VAL A 726 -43.99 -35.93 -2.92
C VAL A 726 -43.72 -37.44 -3.07
N ALA A 727 -43.89 -38.23 -2.01
CA ALA A 727 -43.35 -39.59 -1.97
C ALA A 727 -44.35 -40.75 -1.83
N THR A 728 -45.66 -40.54 -1.92
CA THR A 728 -46.62 -41.66 -1.87
C THR A 728 -47.67 -41.51 -2.95
N GLU A 729 -47.74 -42.51 -3.83
CA GLU A 729 -48.74 -42.64 -4.89
C GLU A 729 -50.19 -42.67 -4.34
N ASP A 730 -50.37 -42.92 -3.04
CA ASP A 730 -51.67 -43.14 -2.38
C ASP A 730 -52.04 -42.11 -1.31
N VAL A 731 -52.12 -40.83 -1.67
CA VAL A 731 -52.81 -39.83 -0.83
C VAL A 731 -53.91 -39.22 -1.67
N ASP A 732 -55.16 -39.51 -1.29
CA ASP A 732 -56.34 -39.02 -1.97
C ASP A 732 -56.36 -37.49 -1.90
N LEU A 733 -55.86 -36.86 -2.97
CA LEU A 733 -55.87 -35.41 -3.19
C LEU A 733 -57.28 -34.88 -2.95
N PHE A 734 -58.29 -35.66 -3.31
CA PHE A 734 -59.70 -35.36 -3.06
C PHE A 734 -60.11 -35.35 -1.57
N ASP A 735 -59.65 -36.29 -0.75
CA ASP A 735 -59.97 -36.32 0.68
C ASP A 735 -59.29 -35.15 1.41
N THR A 736 -58.12 -34.74 0.91
CA THR A 736 -57.41 -33.52 1.37
C THR A 736 -58.14 -32.23 0.98
N LEU A 737 -58.88 -32.27 -0.13
CA LEU A 737 -59.65 -31.15 -0.65
C LEU A 737 -61.03 -30.99 0.01
N PHE A 738 -61.70 -32.11 0.29
CA PHE A 738 -63.10 -32.11 0.73
C PHE A 738 -63.32 -32.54 2.19
N ARG A 739 -62.50 -33.46 2.76
CA ARG A 739 -62.64 -33.91 4.16
C ARG A 739 -61.68 -33.23 5.11
N SER A 740 -60.45 -32.90 4.70
CA SER A 740 -59.52 -32.16 5.56
C SER A 740 -59.71 -30.65 5.44
N GLY A 741 -60.91 -30.18 5.75
CA GLY A 741 -60.97 -28.97 6.54
C GLY A 741 -60.07 -29.20 7.75
N ILE A 742 -59.12 -28.30 7.97
CA ILE A 742 -58.25 -28.28 9.14
C ILE A 742 -59.13 -28.53 10.38
N GLY A 743 -59.04 -29.73 10.95
CA GLY A 743 -59.93 -30.18 12.02
C GLY A 743 -59.59 -29.48 13.32
N GLY A 744 -60.57 -28.75 13.86
CA GLY A 744 -60.46 -28.10 15.17
C GLY A 744 -61.75 -27.42 15.64
N GLY A 745 -62.80 -28.21 15.88
CA GLY A 745 -63.89 -27.83 16.80
C GLY A 745 -65.07 -27.05 16.22
N ILE A 746 -66.21 -27.72 16.12
CA ILE A 746 -67.49 -27.39 16.79
C ILE A 746 -68.56 -28.23 16.08
N GLY A 747 -69.08 -29.21 16.80
CA GLY A 747 -70.37 -29.77 16.49
C GLY A 747 -71.48 -28.79 16.90
N LEU A 748 -72.58 -28.86 16.15
CA LEU A 748 -73.94 -28.47 16.51
C LEU A 748 -74.24 -26.97 16.76
N GLY A 749 -75.24 -26.48 16.02
CA GLY A 749 -76.14 -25.44 16.52
C GLY A 749 -75.80 -24.01 16.13
N ALA A 750 -76.84 -23.18 16.15
CA ALA A 750 -76.80 -21.77 15.87
C ALA A 750 -75.76 -21.01 16.71
N GLY A 751 -74.95 -20.18 16.04
CA GLY A 751 -74.18 -19.09 16.64
C GLY A 751 -72.68 -19.32 16.80
N GLY A 752 -71.86 -18.52 16.11
CA GLY A 752 -70.43 -18.37 16.41
C GLY A 752 -69.57 -17.96 15.20
N VAL A 753 -69.30 -16.67 15.06
CA VAL A 753 -68.28 -16.08 14.16
C VAL A 753 -67.03 -15.82 14.99
N LEU A 754 -65.81 -16.14 14.51
CA LEU A 754 -64.59 -15.36 14.81
C LEU A 754 -63.40 -15.69 13.87
N ALA A 755 -62.91 -14.62 13.24
CA ALA A 755 -61.52 -14.23 12.93
C ALA A 755 -60.57 -15.13 12.09
N GLY A 756 -60.27 -14.65 10.87
CA GLY A 756 -58.90 -14.58 10.36
C GLY A 756 -58.30 -15.83 9.71
N GLY A 757 -58.81 -16.22 8.54
CA GLY A 757 -58.24 -17.25 7.67
C GLY A 757 -59.35 -18.00 6.95
N ALA A 758 -59.37 -17.95 5.62
CA ALA A 758 -60.46 -18.45 4.79
C ALA A 758 -60.59 -19.99 4.86
N ALA A 759 -61.18 -20.50 5.94
CA ALA A 759 -61.71 -21.84 6.04
C ALA A 759 -63.05 -21.89 5.30
N LEU A 760 -63.00 -21.88 3.97
CA LEU A 760 -64.14 -22.27 3.15
C LEU A 760 -64.14 -23.79 3.06
N ALA A 761 -64.66 -24.43 4.10
CA ALA A 761 -65.16 -25.78 3.96
C ALA A 761 -66.27 -25.73 2.90
N VAL A 762 -66.14 -26.55 1.85
CA VAL A 762 -67.17 -26.80 0.83
C VAL A 762 -68.33 -27.60 1.44
N THR A 763 -68.58 -27.47 2.74
CA THR A 763 -69.65 -28.14 3.46
C THR A 763 -71.01 -27.51 3.22
N SER A 764 -71.11 -26.51 2.33
CA SER A 764 -72.38 -25.87 1.99
C SER A 764 -72.50 -25.57 0.50
N ILE A 765 -72.20 -26.55 -0.35
CA ILE A 765 -72.98 -26.60 -1.59
C ILE A 765 -74.36 -27.11 -1.21
N ALA A 766 -75.26 -26.17 -0.89
CA ALA A 766 -76.62 -26.42 -0.44
C ALA A 766 -77.45 -27.06 -1.56
N PHE A 767 -77.23 -28.35 -1.82
CA PHE A 767 -78.24 -29.15 -2.49
C PHE A 767 -79.39 -29.33 -1.50
N PHE A 768 -80.55 -28.71 -1.80
CA PHE A 768 -81.87 -28.85 -1.19
C PHE A 768 -81.97 -29.06 0.34
N PRO A 769 -82.32 -28.07 1.17
CA PRO A 769 -82.92 -28.37 2.47
C PRO A 769 -84.40 -28.74 2.28
N VAL A 770 -84.76 -30.03 2.36
CA VAL A 770 -86.15 -30.47 2.48
C VAL A 770 -86.60 -30.35 3.93
N VAL A 771 -87.11 -29.17 4.34
CA VAL A 771 -87.88 -29.04 5.58
C VAL A 771 -89.38 -29.08 5.22
N LEU A 772 -89.95 -30.29 5.19
CA LEU A 772 -91.39 -30.49 5.17
C LEU A 772 -91.93 -30.30 6.59
N THR A 773 -92.30 -29.07 6.94
CA THR A 773 -93.18 -28.81 8.09
C THR A 773 -94.51 -28.28 7.57
N GLY A 774 -95.60 -28.88 8.06
CA GLY A 774 -96.95 -28.42 7.78
C GLY A 774 -97.19 -27.03 8.38
N ALA A 775 -97.91 -26.22 7.60
CA ALA A 775 -98.53 -24.93 7.94
C ALA A 775 -97.66 -23.63 7.90
N ALA A 776 -98.11 -22.73 7.02
CA ALA A 776 -98.06 -21.25 7.09
C ALA A 776 -96.72 -20.47 6.97
N ILE A 777 -96.49 -19.97 5.75
CA ILE A 777 -95.88 -18.68 5.31
C ILE A 777 -95.03 -17.88 6.34
N ALA A 778 -93.71 -17.76 6.09
CA ALA A 778 -92.97 -16.49 6.08
C ALA A 778 -91.51 -16.61 5.57
N GLY A 779 -91.18 -15.90 4.47
CA GLY A 779 -89.90 -15.18 4.33
C GLY A 779 -88.63 -15.91 3.84
N ILE A 780 -88.52 -16.14 2.53
CA ILE A 780 -87.30 -16.24 1.67
C ILE A 780 -86.06 -16.93 2.29
N ALA A 781 -85.93 -18.23 2.02
CA ALA A 781 -84.67 -18.86 1.62
C ALA A 781 -84.98 -19.91 0.53
N VAL A 782 -84.43 -19.66 -0.65
CA VAL A 782 -84.83 -20.18 -1.96
C VAL A 782 -84.53 -21.68 -2.11
N GLY A 783 -85.48 -22.47 -2.62
CA GLY A 783 -85.17 -23.77 -3.25
C GLY A 783 -86.19 -24.89 -3.07
N GLY A 784 -86.45 -25.33 -1.83
CA GLY A 784 -86.99 -26.67 -1.56
C GLY A 784 -88.52 -26.84 -1.57
N ALA A 785 -89.31 -25.78 -1.33
CA ALA A 785 -90.77 -25.93 -1.21
C ALA A 785 -91.47 -26.27 -2.53
N ALA A 786 -90.86 -25.94 -3.67
CA ALA A 786 -91.51 -26.02 -4.98
C ALA A 786 -91.64 -27.45 -5.54
N LEU A 787 -90.74 -28.37 -5.17
CA LEU A 787 -90.73 -29.75 -5.68
C LEU A 787 -91.93 -30.56 -5.18
N GLY A 788 -92.15 -30.59 -3.86
CA GLY A 788 -93.28 -31.30 -3.25
C GLY A 788 -94.65 -30.75 -3.69
N THR A 789 -94.79 -29.42 -3.79
CA THR A 789 -96.03 -28.79 -4.28
C THR A 789 -96.26 -29.03 -5.76
N ALA A 790 -95.20 -29.00 -6.58
CA ALA A 790 -95.33 -29.24 -8.02
C ALA A 790 -95.69 -30.69 -8.31
N ILE A 791 -95.08 -31.68 -7.63
CA ILE A 791 -95.37 -33.11 -7.79
C ILE A 791 -96.80 -33.43 -7.34
N SER A 792 -97.24 -32.89 -6.18
CA SER A 792 -98.62 -33.05 -5.72
C SER A 792 -99.66 -32.47 -6.67
N SER A 793 -99.34 -31.38 -7.39
CA SER A 793 -100.27 -30.72 -8.32
C SER A 793 -100.42 -31.43 -9.68
N ALA A 794 -99.41 -32.18 -10.12
CA ALA A 794 -99.38 -32.78 -11.46
C ALA A 794 -99.92 -34.22 -11.53
N LEU A 795 -99.92 -34.97 -10.42
CA LEU A 795 -100.40 -36.37 -10.43
C LEU A 795 -101.92 -36.57 -10.35
N GLY A 796 -102.73 -35.53 -10.19
CA GLY A 796 -104.18 -35.67 -10.00
C GLY A 796 -104.54 -36.45 -8.71
N PHE A 797 -105.74 -36.21 -8.17
CA PHE A 797 -106.15 -36.73 -6.87
C PHE A 797 -106.81 -38.13 -6.88
N PHE A 798 -106.87 -38.84 -8.02
CA PHE A 798 -107.78 -39.99 -8.18
C PHE A 798 -107.23 -41.30 -8.78
N THR A 799 -105.91 -41.56 -8.77
CA THR A 799 -105.35 -42.88 -9.15
C THR A 799 -104.43 -43.47 -8.06
N PRO A 800 -104.46 -44.80 -7.81
CA PRO A 800 -103.52 -45.44 -6.89
C PRO A 800 -102.09 -45.26 -7.43
N PRO A 801 -101.13 -44.78 -6.60
CA PRO A 801 -99.84 -44.36 -7.10
C PRO A 801 -98.97 -45.58 -7.40
N ASP A 802 -98.53 -45.73 -8.64
CA ASP A 802 -97.37 -46.56 -8.93
C ASP A 802 -96.12 -45.82 -8.40
N GLN A 803 -95.29 -46.51 -7.61
CA GLN A 803 -94.06 -45.91 -7.08
C GLN A 803 -93.14 -45.47 -8.23
N ASP A 804 -93.19 -46.14 -9.38
CA ASP A 804 -92.37 -45.81 -10.53
C ASP A 804 -92.77 -44.50 -11.23
N ASP A 805 -94.05 -44.11 -11.16
CA ASP A 805 -94.50 -42.81 -11.68
C ASP A 805 -94.05 -41.66 -10.77
N ILE A 806 -94.10 -41.84 -9.44
CA ILE A 806 -93.58 -40.86 -8.48
C ILE A 806 -92.06 -40.69 -8.63
N LYS A 807 -91.30 -41.78 -8.83
CA LYS A 807 -89.85 -41.71 -9.09
C LYS A 807 -89.53 -40.89 -10.33
N LYS A 808 -90.20 -41.16 -11.45
CA LYS A 808 -89.99 -40.43 -12.72
C LYS A 808 -90.26 -38.94 -12.54
N GLU A 809 -91.29 -38.58 -11.78
CA GLU A 809 -91.63 -37.18 -11.57
C GLU A 809 -90.69 -36.46 -10.60
N VAL A 810 -90.23 -37.13 -9.53
CA VAL A 810 -89.17 -36.60 -8.65
C VAL A 810 -87.89 -36.34 -9.44
N LEU A 811 -87.50 -37.27 -10.32
CA LEU A 811 -86.34 -37.10 -11.19
C LEU A 811 -86.55 -35.93 -12.16
N GLN A 812 -87.66 -35.92 -12.91
CA GLN A 812 -87.92 -34.87 -13.90
C GLN A 812 -87.94 -33.48 -13.26
N LYS A 813 -88.71 -33.29 -12.18
CA LYS A 813 -88.81 -31.99 -11.51
C LYS A 813 -87.52 -31.63 -10.76
N GLY A 814 -86.80 -32.63 -10.26
CA GLY A 814 -85.48 -32.44 -9.64
C GLY A 814 -84.48 -31.85 -10.63
N PHE A 815 -84.40 -32.41 -11.83
CA PHE A 815 -83.53 -31.89 -12.90
C PHE A 815 -84.02 -30.58 -13.50
N GLU A 816 -85.33 -30.38 -13.63
CA GLU A 816 -85.90 -29.09 -14.05
C GLU A 816 -85.53 -27.99 -13.06
N GLN A 817 -85.59 -28.25 -11.75
CA GLN A 817 -85.14 -27.29 -10.73
C GLN A 817 -83.63 -27.07 -10.72
N PHE A 818 -82.84 -28.12 -10.93
CA PHE A 818 -81.39 -28.01 -11.09
C PHE A 818 -81.02 -27.04 -12.23
N LYS A 819 -81.73 -27.13 -13.36
CA LYS A 819 -81.52 -26.27 -14.54
C LYS A 819 -82.11 -24.86 -14.35
N THR A 820 -83.29 -24.71 -13.75
CA THR A 820 -83.98 -23.40 -13.62
C THR A 820 -83.47 -22.51 -12.49
N GLN A 821 -82.96 -23.07 -11.38
CA GLN A 821 -82.43 -22.28 -10.27
C GLN A 821 -80.98 -21.81 -10.46
N ASN A 822 -80.41 -22.01 -11.66
CA ASN A 822 -79.04 -21.62 -12.00
C ASN A 822 -77.98 -22.30 -11.10
N LEU A 823 -78.31 -23.46 -10.50
CA LEU A 823 -77.47 -24.20 -9.57
C LEU A 823 -76.21 -24.75 -10.25
N GLU A 824 -76.30 -25.10 -11.53
CA GLU A 824 -75.16 -25.49 -12.36
C GLU A 824 -74.09 -24.39 -12.42
N SER A 825 -74.50 -23.13 -12.63
CA SER A 825 -73.57 -21.99 -12.64
C SER A 825 -72.91 -21.73 -11.29
N GLN A 826 -73.64 -21.94 -10.19
CA GLN A 826 -73.12 -21.78 -8.84
C GLN A 826 -72.09 -22.87 -8.49
N TRP A 827 -72.34 -24.10 -8.95
CA TRP A 827 -71.39 -25.22 -8.83
C TRP A 827 -70.10 -24.97 -9.60
N ILE A 828 -70.20 -24.53 -10.85
CA ILE A 828 -69.04 -24.21 -11.68
C ILE A 828 -68.20 -23.11 -11.00
N ALA A 829 -68.84 -22.05 -10.48
CA ALA A 829 -68.16 -20.99 -9.75
C ALA A 829 -67.49 -21.49 -8.46
N ALA A 830 -68.10 -22.44 -7.75
CA ALA A 830 -67.51 -23.06 -6.56
C ALA A 830 -66.25 -23.88 -6.90
N ILE A 831 -66.30 -24.68 -7.98
CA ILE A 831 -65.15 -25.47 -8.44
C ILE A 831 -64.01 -24.56 -8.93
N GLU A 832 -64.32 -23.48 -9.64
CA GLU A 832 -63.32 -22.49 -10.06
C GLU A 832 -62.62 -21.83 -8.87
N LYS A 833 -63.40 -21.42 -7.87
CA LYS A 833 -62.86 -20.80 -6.64
C LYS A 833 -61.99 -21.79 -5.85
N LEU A 834 -62.36 -23.06 -5.80
CA LEU A 834 -61.53 -24.10 -5.19
C LEU A 834 -60.21 -24.28 -5.95
N THR A 835 -60.29 -24.32 -7.28
CA THR A 835 -59.11 -24.45 -8.15
C THR A 835 -58.15 -23.27 -7.94
N GLN A 836 -58.66 -22.03 -7.89
CA GLN A 836 -57.86 -20.83 -7.61
C GLN A 836 -57.17 -20.90 -6.24
N ASN A 837 -57.93 -21.20 -5.19
CA ASN A 837 -57.40 -21.29 -3.83
C ASN A 837 -56.25 -22.30 -3.72
N LEU A 838 -56.31 -23.42 -4.45
CA LEU A 838 -55.26 -24.44 -4.42
C LEU A 838 -53.91 -23.98 -4.96
N PHE A 839 -53.97 -23.21 -6.04
CA PHE A 839 -52.79 -22.62 -6.66
C PHE A 839 -52.28 -21.45 -5.80
N GLU A 840 -53.17 -20.61 -5.27
CA GLU A 840 -52.83 -19.49 -4.40
C GLU A 840 -52.17 -19.94 -3.08
N GLN A 841 -52.64 -21.01 -2.45
CA GLN A 841 -52.03 -21.56 -1.23
C GLN A 841 -50.56 -21.94 -1.45
N ARG A 842 -50.23 -22.58 -2.58
CA ARG A 842 -48.84 -22.95 -2.92
C ARG A 842 -47.97 -21.74 -3.19
N LEU A 843 -48.54 -20.71 -3.83
CA LEU A 843 -47.85 -19.44 -4.03
C LEU A 843 -47.56 -18.74 -2.70
N GLN A 844 -48.48 -18.75 -1.75
CA GLN A 844 -48.26 -18.19 -0.42
C GLN A 844 -47.12 -18.90 0.31
N ILE A 845 -47.07 -20.24 0.25
CA ILE A 845 -45.99 -21.01 0.86
C ILE A 845 -44.64 -20.66 0.21
N ALA A 846 -44.59 -20.59 -1.12
CA ALA A 846 -43.37 -20.21 -1.84
C ALA A 846 -42.85 -18.84 -1.39
N ARG A 847 -43.75 -17.86 -1.25
CA ARG A 847 -43.40 -16.51 -0.77
C ARG A 847 -42.88 -16.52 0.67
N ILE A 848 -43.58 -17.18 1.59
CA ILE A 848 -43.17 -17.21 3.01
C ILE A 848 -41.80 -17.88 3.18
N VAL A 849 -41.54 -18.97 2.46
CA VAL A 849 -40.22 -19.65 2.49
C VAL A 849 -39.13 -18.73 1.95
N THR A 850 -39.39 -18.07 0.81
CA THR A 850 -38.43 -17.16 0.18
C THR A 850 -38.14 -15.95 1.07
N ASP A 851 -39.17 -15.31 1.65
CA ASP A 851 -39.02 -14.16 2.54
C ASP A 851 -38.21 -14.51 3.79
N ARG A 852 -38.46 -15.68 4.39
CA ARG A 852 -37.66 -16.14 5.54
C ARG A 852 -36.21 -16.37 5.16
N TYR A 853 -35.96 -16.99 4.01
CA TYR A 853 -34.61 -17.23 3.51
C TYR A 853 -33.86 -15.91 3.25
N ILE A 854 -34.49 -14.97 2.54
CA ILE A 854 -33.94 -13.64 2.26
C ILE A 854 -33.70 -12.85 3.56
N THR A 855 -34.62 -12.90 4.52
CA THR A 855 -34.48 -12.18 5.80
C THR A 855 -33.27 -12.68 6.57
N SER A 856 -33.04 -14.00 6.62
CA SER A 856 -31.86 -14.57 7.27
C SER A 856 -30.55 -14.15 6.58
N LEU A 857 -30.51 -14.14 5.24
CA LEU A 857 -29.36 -13.68 4.48
C LEU A 857 -29.08 -12.17 4.69
N ASN A 858 -30.13 -11.36 4.71
CA ASN A 858 -30.01 -9.92 4.99
C ASN A 858 -29.55 -9.65 6.43
N SER A 859 -30.00 -10.45 7.40
CA SER A 859 -29.51 -10.36 8.79
C SER A 859 -28.00 -10.58 8.85
N LEU A 860 -27.48 -11.59 8.14
CA LEU A 860 -26.03 -11.83 8.08
C LEU A 860 -25.26 -10.73 7.35
N LEU A 861 -25.79 -10.19 6.25
CA LEU A 861 -25.20 -9.03 5.61
C LEU A 861 -25.13 -7.83 6.57
N SER A 862 -26.19 -7.60 7.34
CA SER A 862 -26.24 -6.49 8.30
C SER A 862 -25.30 -6.68 9.50
N GLU A 863 -25.13 -7.90 10.01
CA GLU A 863 -24.12 -8.20 11.06
C GLU A 863 -22.69 -8.06 10.51
N SER A 864 -22.47 -8.40 9.24
CA SER A 864 -21.19 -8.20 8.56
C SER A 864 -20.89 -6.71 8.35
N ASP A 865 -21.87 -5.91 7.94
CA ASP A 865 -21.71 -4.47 7.73
C ASP A 865 -21.58 -3.69 9.05
N ALA A 866 -22.21 -4.14 10.14
CA ALA A 866 -22.02 -3.57 11.48
C ALA A 866 -20.60 -3.79 12.02
N ASN A 867 -19.94 -4.89 11.64
CA ASN A 867 -18.56 -5.21 12.01
C ASN A 867 -17.51 -4.73 11.00
N SER A 868 -17.89 -4.33 9.78
CA SER A 868 -16.98 -3.86 8.75
C SER A 868 -17.50 -2.59 8.08
N SER A 869 -16.91 -1.45 8.43
CA SER A 869 -17.21 -0.12 7.87
C SER A 869 -16.90 0.05 6.37
N LEU A 870 -16.58 -1.02 5.65
CA LEU A 870 -16.11 -0.98 4.27
C LEU A 870 -17.15 -1.61 3.35
N THR A 871 -17.78 -0.76 2.51
CA THR A 871 -18.51 -1.18 1.31
C THR A 871 -17.64 -2.09 0.42
N VAL A 872 -18.27 -2.96 -0.39
CA VAL A 872 -17.56 -3.88 -1.31
C VAL A 872 -16.58 -3.14 -2.21
N GLU A 873 -16.96 -1.97 -2.73
CA GLU A 873 -16.10 -1.10 -3.55
C GLU A 873 -14.90 -0.56 -2.76
N ALA A 874 -15.11 -0.12 -1.52
CA ALA A 874 -14.02 0.35 -0.65
C ALA A 874 -13.06 -0.79 -0.26
N ALA A 875 -13.56 -2.02 -0.04
CA ALA A 875 -12.74 -3.18 0.25
C ALA A 875 -11.88 -3.60 -0.97
N GLN A 876 -12.43 -3.54 -2.18
CA GLN A 876 -11.68 -3.77 -3.42
C GLN A 876 -10.61 -2.71 -3.66
N ALA A 877 -10.93 -1.42 -3.45
CA ALA A 877 -9.96 -0.34 -3.55
C ALA A 877 -8.83 -0.50 -2.53
N LYS A 878 -9.16 -0.88 -1.29
CA LYS A 878 -8.19 -1.17 -0.23
C LYS A 878 -7.29 -2.35 -0.58
N LYS A 879 -7.84 -3.43 -1.17
CA LYS A 879 -7.07 -4.58 -1.66
C LYS A 879 -6.07 -4.18 -2.75
N GLN A 880 -6.51 -3.41 -3.76
CA GLN A 880 -5.62 -2.93 -4.84
C GLN A 880 -4.50 -2.05 -4.30
N ARG A 881 -4.80 -1.22 -3.30
CA ARG A 881 -3.79 -0.39 -2.62
C ARG A 881 -2.73 -1.25 -1.92
N TYR A 882 -3.14 -2.29 -1.20
CA TYR A 882 -2.18 -3.21 -0.56
C TYR A 882 -1.36 -4.04 -1.55
N GLU A 883 -1.95 -4.49 -2.67
CA GLU A 883 -1.21 -5.17 -3.74
C GLU A 883 -0.11 -4.28 -4.33
N LYS A 884 -0.43 -3.01 -4.54
CA LYS A 884 0.55 -2.01 -4.98
C LYS A 884 1.67 -1.85 -3.95
N HIS A 885 1.34 -1.66 -2.67
CA HIS A 885 2.37 -1.51 -1.63
C HIS A 885 3.24 -2.77 -1.46
N LEU A 886 2.68 -3.97 -1.60
CA LEU A 886 3.45 -5.22 -1.63
C LEU A 886 4.38 -5.32 -2.83
N ALA A 887 3.98 -4.83 -4.00
CA ALA A 887 4.83 -4.75 -5.17
C ALA A 887 5.96 -3.73 -4.97
N ASP A 888 5.65 -2.55 -4.43
CA ASP A 888 6.62 -1.49 -4.13
C ASP A 888 7.67 -1.99 -3.11
N LEU A 889 7.24 -2.71 -2.05
CA LEU A 889 8.15 -3.33 -1.08
C LEU A 889 9.05 -4.41 -1.70
N LYS A 890 8.56 -5.20 -2.66
CA LYS A 890 9.38 -6.18 -3.39
C LYS A 890 10.43 -5.49 -4.25
N VAL A 891 10.06 -4.41 -4.94
CA VAL A 891 11.00 -3.59 -5.72
C VAL A 891 12.05 -2.98 -4.80
N PHE A 892 11.64 -2.40 -3.68
CA PHE A 892 12.55 -1.86 -2.66
C PHE A 892 13.56 -2.92 -2.16
N ARG A 893 13.09 -4.11 -1.76
CA ARG A 893 13.99 -5.20 -1.31
C ARG A 893 14.99 -5.61 -2.41
N SER A 894 14.58 -5.61 -3.68
CA SER A 894 15.50 -5.89 -4.80
C SER A 894 16.55 -4.80 -4.99
N GLN A 895 16.18 -3.52 -4.79
CA GLN A 895 17.11 -2.39 -4.86
C GLN A 895 18.08 -2.42 -3.67
N LEU A 896 17.61 -2.76 -2.48
CA LEU A 896 18.44 -2.92 -1.28
C LEU A 896 19.54 -3.97 -1.44
N GLN A 897 19.29 -5.03 -2.23
CA GLN A 897 20.32 -6.02 -2.57
C GLN A 897 21.37 -5.50 -3.56
N SER A 898 21.02 -4.51 -4.37
CA SER A 898 21.93 -3.89 -5.36
C SER A 898 22.83 -2.81 -4.77
N VAL A 899 22.35 -2.14 -3.71
CA VAL A 899 23.16 -1.30 -2.82
C VAL A 899 24.08 -2.20 -2.04
#